data_AF-A0A954PMF6-F1
#
_entry.id   AF-A0A954PMF6-F1
#
_cell.length_a   1.000
_cell.length_b   1.000
_cell.length_c   1.000
_cell.angle_alpha   90.00
_cell.angle_beta   90.00
_cell.angle_gamma   90.00
#
_symmetry.space_group_name_H-M   'P 1'
#
loop_
_entity.id
_entity.type
_entity.pdbx_description
1 polymer ?
#
loop_
_entity_poly.entity_id
_entity_poly.type
_entity_poly.pdbx_seq_one_letter_code
_entity_poly.pdbx_strand_id
1 'polypeptide(L)'
;MMTPARWQQLRALYNAALEMPEAERKAWLQGACPDPEVREELLSLLDAGPVDATVLDDSEIAAPNLSQGGDLIDQRLGEFRVLQEIGSGGMGAVYLAERADGEFDQQVAIKVVKRGLASEQGLRRFLRERQILGRLNHRHICKILGGGVSADGRPYLVMPFLEGALSLDEYARRRALDLRGRLELFVAVCEAVQHAHQNLVVHSDLKPANILVDEGGQVRITDFGLAKPIGGENGLTATGAALGTPSYMSPEQAAGRSDEQHRGTDVYSLGAILFTLVTGQPPFKANNVMQTLMQVIHRPAPRARSIREEVDQDLETIIDVCLQKSPERRYSSAAALAEDLERYLQGAPIEARPATRLRRMWYWLLGVPIFGAVLDHRVVEPTDAHRWVQRGLISVGLMLLLLWLTLLVPGSAWYTNRMPDTVRVASGTAGGHYNKLAQAICQLLNEQANVKAASIESGGASDNLDKLLAGEVDLALLQADMVGASNATVVAPLYYEAVHLLVKGTAGINDIPQFAGHTVNIGTQKSGSRGITKLLLTRAGLTDDDIHIDDSDWHNLLDNPTADAAIIVAKPGAPDLHALLRRGDYQLLPLVGSLQFAIDEPVFHADLLMPAAYPDCGLAEGGIATVSIPAILAARAEAPEILVQTVLRQLFAPEQAASLGILSAERAAAWTGLAWHPAARDFFRAYHGSSSPGTARESSRGSARRE
;
A
#
# COMPACT_ATOMS: atom_id res chain seq x y z
N MET A 1 16.14 -40.30 -22.72
CA MET A 1 16.06 -39.62 -24.04
C MET A 1 14.59 -39.52 -24.43
N MET A 2 14.07 -38.32 -24.71
CA MET A 2 12.70 -38.14 -25.19
C MET A 2 12.56 -38.71 -26.60
N THR A 3 11.54 -39.54 -26.84
CA THR A 3 11.17 -39.99 -28.19
C THR A 3 10.22 -38.97 -28.84
N PRO A 4 10.22 -38.83 -30.17
CA PRO A 4 9.33 -37.90 -30.89
C PRO A 4 7.84 -38.11 -30.58
N ALA A 5 7.43 -39.37 -30.38
CA ALA A 5 6.05 -39.72 -29.99
C ALA A 5 5.69 -39.23 -28.58
N ARG A 6 6.64 -39.29 -27.62
CA ARG A 6 6.44 -38.80 -26.25
C ARG A 6 6.30 -37.27 -26.22
N TRP A 7 6.99 -36.56 -27.11
CA TRP A 7 6.88 -35.11 -27.25
C TRP A 7 5.53 -34.66 -27.84
N GLN A 8 5.02 -35.35 -28.86
CA GLN A 8 3.68 -35.06 -29.41
C GLN A 8 2.57 -35.24 -28.37
N GLN A 9 2.67 -36.30 -27.55
CA GLN A 9 1.71 -36.56 -26.48
C GLN A 9 1.74 -35.47 -25.39
N LEU A 10 2.94 -35.02 -25.02
CA LEU A 10 3.15 -33.90 -24.09
C LEU A 10 2.55 -32.59 -24.60
N ARG A 11 2.79 -32.27 -25.88
CA ARG A 11 2.26 -31.05 -26.52
C ARG A 11 0.73 -31.05 -26.58
N ALA A 12 0.12 -32.20 -26.88
CA ALA A 12 -1.34 -32.33 -26.90
C ALA A 12 -1.95 -32.11 -25.50
N LEU A 13 -1.35 -32.67 -24.46
CA LEU A 13 -1.82 -32.50 -23.07
C LEU A 13 -1.60 -31.07 -22.56
N TYR A 14 -0.50 -30.43 -22.94
CA TYR A 14 -0.21 -29.03 -22.59
C TYR A 14 -1.25 -28.07 -23.19
N ASN A 15 -1.52 -28.20 -24.50
CA ASN A 15 -2.50 -27.35 -25.18
C ASN A 15 -3.92 -27.54 -24.63
N ALA A 16 -4.33 -28.79 -24.38
CA ALA A 16 -5.62 -29.08 -23.77
C ALA A 16 -5.75 -28.52 -22.33
N ALA A 17 -4.64 -28.48 -21.57
CA ALA A 17 -4.64 -27.87 -20.25
C ALA A 17 -4.73 -26.34 -20.29
N LEU A 18 -4.21 -25.68 -21.34
CA LEU A 18 -4.33 -24.22 -21.50
C LEU A 18 -5.77 -23.75 -21.73
N GLU A 19 -6.59 -24.57 -22.39
CA GLU A 19 -8.02 -24.27 -22.62
C GLU A 19 -8.89 -24.40 -21.35
N MET A 20 -8.36 -25.00 -20.27
CA MET A 20 -9.07 -25.14 -19.00
C MET A 20 -8.87 -23.92 -18.10
N PRO A 21 -9.86 -23.57 -17.24
CA PRO A 21 -9.68 -22.58 -16.18
C PRO A 21 -8.51 -22.95 -15.26
N GLU A 22 -7.68 -21.96 -14.88
CA GLU A 22 -6.44 -22.17 -14.10
C GLU A 22 -6.65 -22.98 -12.82
N ALA A 23 -7.78 -22.76 -12.12
CA ALA A 23 -8.15 -23.47 -10.91
C ALA A 23 -8.44 -24.97 -11.13
N GLU A 24 -8.76 -25.38 -12.35
CA GLU A 24 -9.18 -26.74 -12.71
C GLU A 24 -8.08 -27.56 -13.41
N ARG A 25 -7.04 -26.89 -13.95
CA ARG A 25 -5.93 -27.53 -14.70
C ARG A 25 -5.24 -28.66 -13.96
N LYS A 26 -4.96 -28.45 -12.66
CA LYS A 26 -4.26 -29.43 -11.83
C LYS A 26 -5.10 -30.67 -11.57
N ALA A 27 -6.41 -30.50 -11.36
CA ALA A 27 -7.34 -31.62 -11.17
C ALA A 27 -7.58 -32.39 -12.49
N TRP A 28 -7.67 -31.67 -13.61
CA TRP A 28 -7.82 -32.28 -14.93
C TRP A 28 -6.59 -33.11 -15.33
N LEU A 29 -5.37 -32.59 -15.10
CA LEU A 29 -4.12 -33.31 -15.40
C LEU A 29 -3.94 -34.59 -14.57
N GLN A 30 -4.54 -34.68 -13.37
CA GLN A 30 -4.53 -35.91 -12.59
C GLN A 30 -5.33 -37.04 -13.25
N GLY A 31 -6.37 -36.71 -14.02
CA GLY A 31 -7.17 -37.68 -14.79
C GLY A 31 -6.64 -37.94 -16.20
N ALA A 32 -6.13 -36.90 -16.88
CA ALA A 32 -5.68 -36.98 -18.27
C ALA A 32 -4.24 -37.50 -18.46
N CYS A 33 -3.38 -37.40 -17.44
CA CYS A 33 -1.99 -37.85 -17.49
C CYS A 33 -1.70 -38.87 -16.37
N PRO A 34 -1.74 -40.19 -16.67
CA PRO A 34 -1.47 -41.22 -15.68
C PRO A 34 0.01 -41.31 -15.27
N ASP A 35 0.94 -40.81 -16.09
CA ASP A 35 2.38 -40.80 -15.81
C ASP A 35 2.76 -39.64 -14.86
N PRO A 36 3.26 -39.93 -13.64
CA PRO A 36 3.59 -38.90 -12.67
C PRO A 36 4.78 -38.01 -13.07
N GLU A 37 5.78 -38.50 -13.80
CA GLU A 37 6.93 -37.67 -14.23
C GLU A 37 6.48 -36.65 -15.29
N VAL A 38 5.68 -37.09 -16.26
CA VAL A 38 5.17 -36.24 -17.34
C VAL A 38 4.19 -35.20 -16.79
N ARG A 39 3.42 -35.55 -15.76
CA ARG A 39 2.51 -34.63 -15.08
C ARG A 39 3.26 -33.55 -14.31
N GLU A 40 4.37 -33.87 -13.66
CA GLU A 40 5.20 -32.89 -12.94
C GLU A 40 5.89 -31.93 -13.93
N GLU A 41 6.35 -32.44 -15.07
CA GLU A 41 6.91 -31.64 -16.16
C GLU A 41 5.84 -30.70 -16.78
N LEU A 42 4.62 -31.18 -17.00
CA LEU A 42 3.49 -30.38 -17.51
C LEU A 42 3.05 -29.29 -16.53
N LEU A 43 3.00 -29.59 -15.23
CA LEU A 43 2.66 -28.59 -14.20
C LEU A 43 3.73 -27.50 -14.13
N SER A 44 5.01 -27.88 -14.20
CA SER A 44 6.13 -26.93 -14.29
C SER A 44 6.04 -26.01 -15.52
N LEU A 45 5.62 -26.56 -16.68
CA LEU A 45 5.42 -25.79 -17.92
C LEU A 45 4.19 -24.87 -17.86
N LEU A 46 3.13 -25.26 -17.15
CA LEU A 46 1.91 -24.44 -16.99
C LEU A 46 2.11 -23.31 -15.95
N ASP A 47 2.86 -23.57 -14.88
CA ASP A 47 3.24 -22.57 -13.87
C ASP A 47 4.16 -21.47 -14.45
N ALA A 48 4.85 -21.76 -15.56
CA ALA A 48 5.69 -20.80 -16.28
C ALA A 48 4.90 -19.79 -17.15
N GLY A 49 3.57 -19.96 -17.28
CA GLY A 49 2.68 -19.11 -18.09
C GLY A 49 2.50 -19.58 -19.55
N PRO A 50 1.48 -19.06 -20.27
CA PRO A 50 1.23 -19.46 -21.65
C PRO A 50 2.37 -18.98 -22.55
N VAL A 51 3.02 -19.93 -23.22
CA VAL A 51 3.93 -19.65 -24.34
C VAL A 51 3.05 -19.41 -25.56
N ASP A 52 3.28 -18.30 -26.28
CA ASP A 52 2.52 -17.92 -27.46
C ASP A 52 2.56 -19.06 -28.50
N ALA A 53 1.43 -19.74 -28.70
CA ALA A 53 1.33 -20.94 -29.53
C ALA A 53 1.25 -20.62 -31.04
N THR A 54 1.43 -19.36 -31.42
CA THR A 54 1.31 -18.85 -32.79
C THR A 54 2.61 -18.86 -33.59
N VAL A 55 3.74 -19.35 -33.04
CA VAL A 55 5.06 -19.37 -33.70
C VAL A 55 5.41 -20.77 -34.28
N LEU A 56 4.42 -21.62 -34.57
CA LEU A 56 4.65 -22.99 -35.04
C LEU A 56 3.98 -23.35 -36.37
N ASP A 57 3.53 -22.37 -37.14
CA ASP A 57 3.18 -22.56 -38.56
C ASP A 57 4.23 -21.89 -39.44
N ASP A 58 4.92 -22.71 -40.24
CA ASP A 58 5.82 -22.41 -41.38
C ASP A 58 7.21 -23.07 -41.31
N SER A 59 7.27 -24.36 -40.97
CA SER A 59 8.40 -25.20 -41.39
C SER A 59 8.00 -26.63 -41.73
N GLU A 60 6.88 -26.80 -42.43
CA GLU A 60 6.77 -27.91 -43.39
C GLU A 60 7.32 -27.43 -44.73
N ILE A 61 8.58 -27.75 -45.04
CA ILE A 61 9.04 -28.19 -46.36
C ILE A 61 10.44 -28.80 -46.19
N ALA A 62 10.51 -30.10 -46.50
CA ALA A 62 11.70 -30.89 -46.82
C ALA A 62 12.81 -30.98 -45.75
N ALA A 63 12.73 -32.01 -44.92
CA ALA A 63 13.92 -32.67 -44.41
C ALA A 63 14.62 -33.43 -45.55
N PRO A 64 15.94 -33.22 -45.74
CA PRO A 64 16.79 -34.36 -46.05
C PRO A 64 17.97 -34.44 -45.08
N ASN A 65 18.06 -35.60 -44.43
CA ASN A 65 19.25 -36.28 -43.92
C ASN A 65 20.35 -35.43 -43.28
N LEU A 66 20.33 -35.41 -41.94
CA LEU A 66 21.51 -35.20 -41.11
C LEU A 66 22.50 -36.35 -41.32
N SER A 67 23.48 -36.18 -42.21
CA SER A 67 24.62 -37.09 -42.35
C SER A 67 25.75 -36.79 -41.34
N GLN A 68 26.33 -37.87 -40.85
CA GLN A 68 27.37 -38.01 -39.83
C GLN A 68 28.73 -37.44 -40.30
N GLY A 69 29.60 -37.08 -39.34
CA GLY A 69 30.89 -36.38 -39.52
C GLY A 69 32.03 -37.09 -40.29
N GLY A 70 31.74 -38.00 -41.24
CA GLY A 70 32.76 -38.68 -42.07
C GLY A 70 32.95 -38.10 -43.47
N ASP A 71 32.12 -37.16 -43.90
CA ASP A 71 31.90 -36.82 -45.32
C ASP A 71 32.97 -35.91 -45.97
N LEU A 72 34.12 -35.71 -45.33
CA LEU A 72 35.21 -34.84 -45.82
C LEU A 72 36.60 -35.49 -45.79
N ILE A 73 36.74 -36.68 -45.19
CA ILE A 73 38.03 -37.39 -45.13
C ILE A 73 38.45 -37.76 -46.56
N ASP A 74 39.74 -37.63 -46.86
CA ASP A 74 40.36 -37.81 -48.18
C ASP A 74 39.91 -36.82 -49.28
N GLN A 75 39.01 -35.87 -48.97
CA GLN A 75 38.61 -34.82 -49.91
C GLN A 75 39.62 -33.66 -49.93
N ARG A 76 39.66 -32.96 -51.07
CA ARG A 76 40.45 -31.73 -51.23
C ARG A 76 39.62 -30.49 -50.91
N LEU A 77 40.13 -29.66 -50.00
CA LEU A 77 39.61 -28.33 -49.67
C LEU A 77 40.63 -27.27 -50.13
N GLY A 78 40.50 -26.83 -51.37
CA GLY A 78 41.51 -25.98 -52.01
C GLY A 78 42.81 -26.76 -52.23
N GLU A 79 43.92 -26.24 -51.70
CA GLU A 79 45.26 -26.84 -51.81
C GLU A 79 45.50 -27.97 -50.79
N PHE A 80 44.54 -28.27 -49.91
CA PHE A 80 44.74 -29.16 -48.78
C PHE A 80 43.94 -30.46 -48.92
N ARG A 81 44.58 -31.59 -48.60
CA ARG A 81 43.93 -32.91 -48.48
C ARG A 81 43.60 -33.18 -47.02
N VAL A 82 42.32 -33.43 -46.74
CA VAL A 82 41.83 -33.74 -45.38
C VAL A 82 42.24 -35.15 -44.98
N LEU A 83 42.85 -35.31 -43.80
CA LEU A 83 43.36 -36.58 -43.29
C LEU A 83 42.43 -37.19 -42.24
N GLN A 84 42.05 -36.43 -41.21
CA GLN A 84 41.19 -36.93 -40.13
C GLN A 84 40.48 -35.78 -39.40
N GLU A 85 39.38 -36.07 -38.73
CA GLU A 85 38.75 -35.13 -37.80
C GLU A 85 39.53 -35.08 -36.48
N ILE A 86 39.91 -33.89 -36.02
CA ILE A 86 40.61 -33.68 -34.74
C ILE A 86 39.71 -33.09 -33.65
N GLY A 87 38.52 -32.60 -34.01
CA GLY A 87 37.50 -32.23 -33.04
C GLY A 87 36.23 -31.68 -33.69
N SER A 88 35.09 -31.85 -33.02
CA SER A 88 33.80 -31.31 -33.47
C SER A 88 33.07 -30.58 -32.34
N GLY A 89 32.28 -29.57 -32.73
CA GLY A 89 31.51 -28.75 -31.79
C GLY A 89 30.25 -28.15 -32.41
N GLY A 90 29.62 -27.23 -31.68
CA GLY A 90 28.37 -26.58 -32.10
C GLY A 90 28.48 -25.85 -33.44
N MET A 91 29.61 -25.18 -33.70
CA MET A 91 29.83 -24.31 -34.86
C MET A 91 30.42 -25.03 -36.09
N GLY A 92 30.91 -26.26 -35.96
CA GLY A 92 31.66 -26.92 -37.03
C GLY A 92 32.50 -28.09 -36.57
N ALA A 93 33.25 -28.65 -37.52
CA ALA A 93 34.27 -29.68 -37.27
C ALA A 93 35.64 -29.16 -37.72
N VAL A 94 36.68 -29.56 -37.00
CA VAL A 94 38.08 -29.23 -37.27
C VAL A 94 38.77 -30.50 -37.72
N TYR A 95 39.44 -30.42 -38.86
CA TYR A 95 40.14 -31.54 -39.48
C TYR A 95 41.64 -31.27 -39.55
N LEU A 96 42.46 -32.30 -39.35
CA LEU A 96 43.86 -32.30 -39.76
C LEU A 96 43.91 -32.50 -41.27
N ALA A 97 44.71 -31.70 -41.95
CA ALA A 97 44.94 -31.79 -43.38
C ALA A 97 46.42 -31.54 -43.69
N GLU A 98 46.86 -31.99 -44.86
CA GLU A 98 48.19 -31.70 -45.39
C GLU A 98 48.08 -30.90 -46.69
N ARG A 99 49.10 -30.10 -46.97
CA ARG A 99 49.19 -29.38 -48.25
C ARG A 99 49.52 -30.38 -49.36
N ALA A 100 48.70 -30.39 -50.42
CA ALA A 100 48.73 -31.39 -51.48
C ALA A 100 49.01 -30.77 -52.87
N ASP A 101 49.65 -29.60 -52.90
CA ASP A 101 50.12 -28.88 -54.09
C ASP A 101 51.50 -29.36 -54.58
N GLY A 102 52.20 -30.18 -53.77
CA GLY A 102 53.49 -30.77 -54.11
C GLY A 102 54.68 -29.83 -53.90
N GLU A 103 54.46 -28.62 -53.36
CA GLU A 103 55.51 -27.64 -53.16
C GLU A 103 56.08 -27.65 -51.73
N PHE A 104 55.26 -28.00 -50.73
CA PHE A 104 55.64 -27.99 -49.31
C PHE A 104 54.99 -29.14 -48.54
N ASP A 105 55.75 -29.78 -47.64
CA ASP A 105 55.22 -30.73 -46.67
C ASP A 105 54.78 -29.97 -45.41
N GLN A 106 53.49 -29.62 -45.33
CA GLN A 106 52.94 -28.83 -44.24
C GLN A 106 51.58 -29.37 -43.79
N GLN A 107 51.47 -29.67 -42.49
CA GLN A 107 50.21 -30.00 -41.84
C GLN A 107 49.48 -28.75 -41.33
N VAL A 108 48.16 -28.73 -41.51
CA VAL A 108 47.28 -27.63 -41.14
C VAL A 108 46.01 -28.14 -40.47
N ALA A 109 45.40 -27.30 -39.64
CA ALA A 109 44.05 -27.52 -39.13
C ALA A 109 43.04 -26.76 -40.01
N ILE A 110 42.00 -27.46 -40.47
CA ILE A 110 40.92 -26.91 -41.28
C ILE A 110 39.62 -26.92 -40.47
N LYS A 111 39.12 -25.75 -40.10
CA LYS A 111 37.82 -25.61 -39.44
C LYS A 111 36.73 -25.39 -40.49
N VAL A 112 35.79 -26.32 -40.57
CA VAL A 112 34.65 -26.29 -41.51
C VAL A 112 33.37 -25.95 -40.75
N VAL A 113 32.66 -24.92 -41.22
CA VAL A 113 31.41 -24.43 -40.61
C VAL A 113 30.20 -25.22 -41.14
N LYS A 114 29.22 -25.55 -40.27
CA LYS A 114 28.02 -26.33 -40.66
C LYS A 114 27.12 -25.58 -41.65
N ARG A 115 26.47 -26.30 -42.59
CA ARG A 115 25.61 -25.75 -43.66
C ARG A 115 24.45 -24.86 -43.16
N GLY A 116 23.81 -25.21 -42.04
CA GLY A 116 22.65 -24.47 -41.50
C GLY A 116 22.96 -23.04 -40.99
N LEU A 117 24.23 -22.65 -40.90
CA LEU A 117 24.69 -21.31 -40.50
C LEU A 117 25.03 -20.41 -41.71
N ALA A 118 24.99 -20.94 -42.93
CA ALA A 118 25.46 -20.28 -44.14
C ALA A 118 24.32 -19.67 -44.97
N SER A 119 23.70 -18.59 -44.49
CA SER A 119 22.95 -17.68 -45.37
C SER A 119 23.91 -16.93 -46.28
N GLU A 120 23.46 -16.40 -47.43
CA GLU A 120 24.33 -15.60 -48.32
C GLU A 120 24.96 -14.40 -47.59
N GLN A 121 24.22 -13.82 -46.65
CA GLN A 121 24.68 -12.77 -45.73
C GLN A 121 25.70 -13.29 -44.71
N GLY A 122 25.49 -14.48 -44.14
CA GLY A 122 26.42 -15.15 -43.23
C GLY A 122 27.76 -15.49 -43.89
N LEU A 123 27.73 -15.91 -45.16
CA LEU A 123 28.93 -16.18 -45.94
C LEU A 123 29.73 -14.89 -46.24
N ARG A 124 29.06 -13.80 -46.66
CA ARG A 124 29.73 -12.49 -46.86
C ARG A 124 30.36 -11.96 -45.58
N ARG A 125 29.70 -12.14 -44.44
CA ARG A 125 30.22 -11.77 -43.12
C ARG A 125 31.43 -12.62 -42.74
N PHE A 126 31.35 -13.93 -42.89
CA PHE A 126 32.47 -14.85 -42.64
C PHE A 126 33.71 -14.48 -43.47
N LEU A 127 33.53 -14.17 -44.76
CA LEU A 127 34.64 -13.74 -45.63
C LEU A 127 35.25 -12.41 -45.20
N ARG A 128 34.44 -11.48 -44.67
CA ARG A 128 34.90 -10.19 -44.12
C ARG A 128 35.63 -10.36 -42.79
N GLU A 129 35.10 -11.19 -41.88
CA GLU A 129 35.73 -11.52 -40.61
C GLU A 129 37.08 -12.22 -40.84
N ARG A 130 37.17 -13.16 -41.80
CA ARG A 130 38.43 -13.78 -42.22
C ARG A 130 39.50 -12.74 -42.60
N GLN A 131 39.13 -11.71 -43.36
CA GLN A 131 40.08 -10.66 -43.76
C GLN A 131 40.58 -9.82 -42.57
N ILE A 132 39.73 -9.58 -41.58
CA ILE A 132 40.10 -8.87 -40.35
C ILE A 132 41.02 -9.74 -39.50
N LEU A 133 40.68 -11.02 -39.32
CA LEU A 133 41.48 -11.97 -38.55
C LEU A 133 42.85 -12.26 -39.19
N GLY A 134 42.94 -12.27 -40.53
CA GLY A 134 44.21 -12.43 -41.24
C GLY A 134 45.21 -11.29 -41.03
N ARG A 135 44.77 -10.13 -40.50
CA ARG A 135 45.64 -9.00 -40.16
C ARG A 135 46.22 -9.08 -38.74
N LEU A 136 45.66 -9.92 -37.87
CA LEU A 136 46.16 -10.10 -36.52
C LEU A 136 47.48 -10.87 -36.58
N ASN A 137 48.56 -10.23 -36.15
CA ASN A 137 49.89 -10.83 -36.09
C ASN A 137 50.45 -10.69 -34.67
N HIS A 138 50.27 -11.74 -33.87
CA HIS A 138 50.73 -11.79 -32.49
C HIS A 138 51.19 -13.20 -32.16
N ARG A 139 52.28 -13.33 -31.39
CA ARG A 139 52.84 -14.63 -30.97
C ARG A 139 51.81 -15.52 -30.26
N HIS A 140 50.88 -14.90 -29.53
CA HIS A 140 49.84 -15.59 -28.75
C HIS A 140 48.48 -15.70 -29.45
N ILE A 141 48.37 -15.33 -30.74
CA ILE A 141 47.18 -15.52 -31.56
C ILE A 141 47.50 -16.53 -32.66
N CYS A 142 46.60 -17.49 -32.88
CA CYS A 142 46.74 -18.44 -33.98
C CYS A 142 46.47 -17.72 -35.32
N LYS A 143 47.49 -17.69 -36.18
CA LYS A 143 47.42 -17.00 -37.47
C LYS A 143 46.51 -17.76 -38.43
N ILE A 144 45.62 -17.06 -39.12
CA ILE A 144 44.87 -17.64 -40.24
C ILE A 144 45.79 -17.71 -41.46
N LEU A 145 46.03 -18.91 -41.98
CA LEU A 145 46.85 -19.15 -43.18
C LEU A 145 46.02 -18.95 -44.46
N GLY A 146 44.72 -19.22 -44.39
CA GLY A 146 43.82 -19.10 -45.53
C GLY A 146 42.40 -19.54 -45.19
N GLY A 147 41.61 -19.77 -46.22
CA GLY A 147 40.24 -20.26 -46.10
C GLY A 147 39.50 -20.13 -47.42
N GLY A 148 38.31 -20.71 -47.50
CA GLY A 148 37.52 -20.71 -48.72
C GLY A 148 36.12 -21.22 -48.49
N VAL A 149 35.48 -21.62 -49.57
CA VAL A 149 34.20 -22.31 -49.56
C VAL A 149 34.44 -23.65 -50.23
N SER A 150 34.05 -24.75 -49.58
CA SER A 150 34.15 -26.09 -50.14
C SER A 150 33.22 -26.24 -51.34
N ALA A 151 33.43 -27.29 -52.15
CA ALA A 151 32.60 -27.58 -53.33
C ALA A 151 31.10 -27.70 -52.98
N ASP A 152 30.80 -28.05 -51.74
CA ASP A 152 29.45 -28.26 -51.23
C ASP A 152 28.91 -27.07 -50.40
N GLY A 153 29.52 -25.89 -50.58
CA GLY A 153 29.04 -24.61 -50.08
C GLY A 153 29.41 -24.28 -48.62
N ARG A 154 30.20 -25.11 -47.94
CA ARG A 154 30.59 -24.87 -46.54
C ARG A 154 31.80 -23.94 -46.45
N PRO A 155 31.74 -22.85 -45.67
CA PRO A 155 32.92 -22.04 -45.40
C PRO A 155 33.94 -22.83 -44.57
N TYR A 156 35.22 -22.66 -44.89
CA TYR A 156 36.32 -23.23 -44.11
C TYR A 156 37.47 -22.25 -43.90
N LEU A 157 38.19 -22.44 -42.80
CA LEU A 157 39.41 -21.70 -42.45
C LEU A 157 40.57 -22.64 -42.25
N VAL A 158 41.74 -22.19 -42.69
CA VAL A 158 42.99 -22.92 -42.57
C VAL A 158 43.90 -22.19 -41.59
N MET A 159 44.41 -22.93 -40.62
CA MET A 159 45.31 -22.44 -39.58
C MET A 159 46.43 -23.46 -39.31
N PRO A 160 47.55 -23.07 -38.68
CA PRO A 160 48.59 -24.02 -38.32
C PRO A 160 48.01 -25.13 -37.44
N PHE A 161 48.39 -26.37 -37.72
CA PHE A 161 48.13 -27.46 -36.79
C PHE A 161 49.09 -27.34 -35.60
N LEU A 162 48.55 -27.27 -34.39
CA LEU A 162 49.33 -27.19 -33.16
C LEU A 162 49.41 -28.59 -32.55
N GLU A 163 50.40 -29.36 -33.03
CA GLU A 163 50.60 -30.74 -32.58
C GLU A 163 50.87 -30.81 -31.07
N GLY A 164 50.19 -31.72 -30.37
CA GLY A 164 50.35 -31.93 -28.93
C GLY A 164 49.81 -30.81 -28.03
N ALA A 165 49.24 -29.75 -28.59
CA ALA A 165 48.72 -28.64 -27.81
C ALA A 165 47.47 -29.02 -27.00
N LEU A 166 47.40 -28.54 -25.76
CA LEU A 166 46.30 -28.80 -24.82
C LEU A 166 45.52 -27.52 -24.53
N SER A 167 44.26 -27.63 -24.11
CA SER A 167 43.54 -26.45 -23.62
C SER A 167 44.21 -25.88 -22.37
N LEU A 168 44.07 -24.57 -22.13
CA LEU A 168 44.73 -23.87 -21.03
C LEU A 168 44.51 -24.54 -19.66
N ASP A 169 43.28 -24.95 -19.37
CA ASP A 169 42.90 -25.63 -18.13
C ASP A 169 43.47 -27.05 -18.04
N GLU A 170 43.54 -27.76 -19.16
CA GLU A 170 44.11 -29.10 -19.24
C GLU A 170 45.64 -29.07 -19.12
N TYR A 171 46.31 -28.15 -19.80
CA TYR A 171 47.74 -27.94 -19.69
C TYR A 171 48.14 -27.64 -18.24
N ALA A 172 47.46 -26.68 -17.60
CA ALA A 172 47.69 -26.32 -16.20
C ALA A 172 47.50 -27.51 -15.25
N ARG A 173 46.51 -28.36 -15.51
CA ARG A 173 46.22 -29.56 -14.71
C ARG A 173 47.26 -30.66 -14.93
N ARG A 174 47.57 -31.00 -16.20
CA ARG A 174 48.51 -32.08 -16.55
C ARG A 174 49.95 -31.77 -16.15
N ARG A 175 50.36 -30.50 -16.25
CA ARG A 175 51.68 -30.03 -15.79
C ARG A 175 51.73 -29.72 -14.29
N ALA A 176 50.60 -29.88 -13.57
CA ALA A 176 50.48 -29.57 -12.15
C ALA A 176 51.02 -28.17 -11.79
N LEU A 177 50.71 -27.16 -12.62
CA LEU A 177 51.19 -25.80 -12.41
C LEU A 177 50.67 -25.25 -11.08
N ASP A 178 51.56 -24.58 -10.36
CA ASP A 178 51.23 -23.77 -9.19
C ASP A 178 50.45 -22.51 -9.60
N LEU A 179 49.99 -21.73 -8.61
CA LEU A 179 49.21 -20.53 -8.88
C LEU A 179 49.99 -19.55 -9.75
N ARG A 180 51.28 -19.37 -9.47
CA ARG A 180 52.15 -18.46 -10.23
C ARG A 180 52.22 -18.84 -11.71
N GLY A 181 52.53 -20.09 -12.05
CA GLY A 181 52.61 -20.54 -13.43
C GLY A 181 51.27 -20.44 -14.18
N ARG A 182 50.14 -20.63 -13.49
CA ARG A 182 48.80 -20.42 -14.08
C ARG A 182 48.55 -18.96 -14.43
N LEU A 183 48.94 -18.04 -13.54
CA LEU A 183 48.77 -16.60 -13.77
C LEU A 183 49.71 -16.09 -14.86
N GLU A 184 50.95 -16.57 -14.93
CA GLU A 184 51.90 -16.21 -16.00
C GLU A 184 51.37 -16.61 -17.39
N LEU A 185 50.79 -17.81 -17.54
CA LEU A 185 50.09 -18.19 -18.78
C LEU A 185 48.88 -17.30 -19.07
N PHE A 186 48.13 -16.92 -18.03
CA PHE A 186 46.93 -16.11 -18.18
C PHE A 186 47.24 -14.65 -18.54
N VAL A 187 48.37 -14.10 -18.09
CA VAL A 187 48.88 -12.79 -18.54
C VAL A 187 49.11 -12.81 -20.05
N ALA A 188 49.75 -13.85 -20.59
CA ALA A 188 49.94 -14.01 -22.04
C ALA A 188 48.62 -14.10 -22.83
N VAL A 189 47.56 -14.65 -22.23
CA VAL A 189 46.20 -14.63 -22.80
C VAL A 189 45.66 -13.19 -22.85
N CYS A 190 45.82 -12.44 -21.76
CA CYS A 190 45.36 -11.05 -21.68
C CYS A 190 46.08 -10.16 -22.71
N GLU A 191 47.39 -10.35 -22.91
CA GLU A 191 48.18 -9.66 -23.94
C GLU A 191 47.64 -9.93 -25.36
N ALA A 192 47.32 -11.19 -25.68
CA ALA A 192 46.74 -11.53 -26.98
C ALA A 192 45.36 -10.89 -27.19
N VAL A 193 44.50 -10.93 -26.18
CA VAL A 193 43.16 -10.30 -26.26
C VAL A 193 43.29 -8.79 -26.40
N GLN A 194 44.21 -8.17 -25.68
CA GLN A 194 44.50 -6.74 -25.81
C GLN A 194 44.94 -6.38 -27.23
N HIS A 195 45.85 -7.17 -27.82
CA HIS A 195 46.29 -6.96 -29.19
C HIS A 195 45.12 -7.03 -30.19
N ALA A 196 44.20 -7.99 -30.01
CA ALA A 196 42.99 -8.07 -30.81
C ALA A 196 42.10 -6.83 -30.62
N HIS A 197 41.90 -6.38 -29.38
CA HIS A 197 41.09 -5.19 -29.05
C HIS A 197 41.66 -3.89 -29.65
N GLN A 198 42.98 -3.75 -29.71
CA GLN A 198 43.67 -2.62 -30.37
C GLN A 198 43.43 -2.60 -31.88
N ASN A 199 43.25 -3.78 -32.49
CA ASN A 199 42.88 -3.95 -33.89
C ASN A 199 41.35 -3.99 -34.11
N LEU A 200 40.57 -3.54 -33.13
CA LEU A 200 39.10 -3.46 -33.16
C LEU A 200 38.41 -4.83 -33.32
N VAL A 201 39.07 -5.91 -32.88
CA VAL A 201 38.52 -7.27 -32.88
C VAL A 201 38.14 -7.66 -31.45
N VAL A 202 36.88 -8.02 -31.24
CA VAL A 202 36.38 -8.64 -30.00
C VAL A 202 36.24 -10.15 -30.23
N HIS A 203 36.64 -10.98 -29.28
CA HIS A 203 36.64 -12.42 -29.44
C HIS A 203 35.23 -13.03 -29.28
N SER A 204 34.45 -12.60 -28.28
CA SER A 204 33.04 -12.96 -28.05
C SER A 204 32.72 -14.45 -27.80
N ASP A 205 33.71 -15.34 -27.83
CA ASP A 205 33.61 -16.75 -27.42
C ASP A 205 34.86 -17.23 -26.65
N LEU A 206 35.42 -16.39 -25.78
CA LEU A 206 36.57 -16.80 -24.96
C LEU A 206 36.14 -17.89 -23.96
N LYS A 207 36.88 -19.00 -24.00
CA LYS A 207 36.75 -20.15 -23.08
C LYS A 207 38.05 -20.95 -23.09
N PRO A 208 38.32 -21.79 -22.08
CA PRO A 208 39.58 -22.54 -21.99
C PRO A 208 39.87 -23.38 -23.24
N ALA A 209 38.85 -23.99 -23.86
CA ALA A 209 38.99 -24.81 -25.07
C ALA A 209 39.47 -24.03 -26.31
N ASN A 210 39.31 -22.70 -26.34
CA ASN A 210 39.78 -21.86 -27.45
C ASN A 210 41.19 -21.29 -27.19
N ILE A 211 41.79 -21.61 -26.04
CA ILE A 211 43.14 -21.18 -25.66
C ILE A 211 44.01 -22.43 -25.57
N LEU A 212 44.87 -22.62 -26.55
CA LEU A 212 45.76 -23.77 -26.63
C LEU A 212 47.14 -23.41 -26.09
N VAL A 213 47.80 -24.38 -25.46
CA VAL A 213 49.17 -24.26 -24.96
C VAL A 213 49.97 -25.43 -25.50
N ASP A 214 51.04 -25.12 -26.23
CA ASP A 214 51.94 -26.14 -26.78
C ASP A 214 52.87 -26.74 -25.70
N GLU A 215 53.66 -27.75 -26.08
CA GLU A 215 54.57 -28.43 -25.16
C GLU A 215 55.63 -27.49 -24.56
N GLY A 216 55.97 -26.41 -25.27
CA GLY A 216 56.91 -25.37 -24.84
C GLY A 216 56.30 -24.31 -23.93
N GLY A 217 55.01 -24.41 -23.60
CA GLY A 217 54.30 -23.46 -22.75
C GLY A 217 53.86 -22.17 -23.48
N GLN A 218 53.90 -22.14 -24.81
CA GLN A 218 53.44 -20.98 -25.57
C GLN A 218 51.92 -21.04 -25.77
N VAL A 219 51.24 -20.00 -25.30
CA VAL A 219 49.79 -19.79 -25.47
C VAL A 219 49.47 -19.42 -26.92
N ARG A 220 48.38 -19.97 -27.46
CA ARG A 220 47.79 -19.67 -28.76
C ARG A 220 46.27 -19.57 -28.65
N ILE A 221 45.71 -18.37 -28.79
CA ILE A 221 44.26 -18.15 -28.88
C ILE A 221 43.78 -18.50 -30.29
N THR A 222 42.74 -19.31 -30.36
CA THR A 222 42.09 -19.78 -31.60
C THR A 222 40.64 -19.30 -31.64
N ASP A 223 39.98 -19.49 -32.79
CA ASP A 223 38.51 -19.38 -32.87
C ASP A 223 37.89 -18.01 -32.52
N PHE A 224 38.54 -16.93 -32.93
CA PHE A 224 37.99 -15.58 -32.83
C PHE A 224 36.66 -15.46 -33.59
N GLY A 225 35.55 -15.23 -32.89
CA GLY A 225 34.33 -14.59 -33.38
C GLY A 225 33.64 -15.11 -34.66
N LEU A 226 34.07 -16.24 -35.23
CA LEU A 226 33.58 -16.72 -36.52
C LEU A 226 32.20 -17.36 -36.36
N ALA A 227 31.18 -16.59 -36.73
CA ALA A 227 29.77 -16.95 -36.80
C ALA A 227 29.02 -17.10 -35.45
N LYS A 228 28.41 -15.99 -35.00
CA LYS A 228 27.07 -16.03 -34.40
C LYS A 228 26.09 -15.36 -35.37
N PRO A 229 24.94 -15.98 -35.71
CA PRO A 229 23.89 -15.28 -36.43
C PRO A 229 23.43 -14.12 -35.55
N ILE A 230 23.65 -12.89 -36.01
CA ILE A 230 23.06 -11.70 -35.41
C ILE A 230 21.88 -11.34 -36.32
N GLY A 231 20.67 -11.38 -35.77
CA GLY A 231 19.48 -10.87 -36.46
C GLY A 231 18.65 -11.90 -37.24
N GLY A 232 18.36 -13.05 -36.65
CA GLY A 232 17.12 -13.76 -36.98
C GLY A 232 16.21 -13.71 -35.77
N GLU A 233 15.02 -13.12 -35.89
CA GLU A 233 14.02 -13.01 -34.82
C GLU A 233 13.60 -14.38 -34.22
N ASN A 234 14.08 -15.49 -34.78
CA ASN A 234 13.77 -16.87 -34.39
C ASN A 234 14.97 -17.67 -33.83
N GLY A 235 16.08 -17.03 -33.44
CA GLY A 235 17.34 -17.72 -33.13
C GLY A 235 17.54 -18.27 -31.70
N LEU A 236 16.61 -18.02 -30.76
CA LEU A 236 16.82 -18.36 -29.34
C LEU A 236 16.15 -19.66 -28.88
N THR A 237 15.32 -20.31 -29.70
CA THR A 237 14.45 -21.41 -29.27
C THR A 237 14.65 -22.75 -29.99
N ALA A 238 15.46 -22.83 -31.04
CA ALA A 238 15.66 -24.08 -31.78
C ALA A 238 17.00 -24.75 -31.41
N THR A 239 16.94 -25.72 -30.49
CA THR A 239 18.01 -26.64 -30.07
C THR A 239 19.17 -26.03 -29.25
N GLY A 240 19.19 -26.32 -27.94
CA GLY A 240 20.27 -25.98 -27.01
C GLY A 240 21.65 -26.60 -27.32
N ALA A 241 21.83 -27.21 -28.49
CA ALA A 241 23.10 -27.77 -28.97
C ALA A 241 24.01 -26.72 -29.66
N ALA A 242 23.47 -25.54 -30.01
CA ALA A 242 24.22 -24.45 -30.65
C ALA A 242 24.67 -23.34 -29.67
N LEU A 243 24.13 -23.32 -28.44
CA LEU A 243 24.65 -22.42 -27.40
C LEU A 243 26.01 -22.94 -26.96
N GLY A 244 27.05 -22.10 -27.05
CA GLY A 244 28.38 -22.40 -26.50
C GLY A 244 28.33 -22.66 -24.99
N THR A 245 29.48 -22.83 -24.33
CA THR A 245 29.53 -23.12 -22.90
C THR A 245 29.07 -21.88 -22.09
N PRO A 246 27.85 -21.85 -21.52
CA PRO A 246 27.27 -20.64 -20.92
C PRO A 246 28.07 -20.13 -19.71
N SER A 247 28.86 -21.01 -19.08
CA SER A 247 29.72 -20.72 -17.93
C SER A 247 30.76 -19.61 -18.13
N TYR A 248 31.11 -19.26 -19.37
CA TYR A 248 32.09 -18.21 -19.68
C TYR A 248 31.48 -17.01 -20.40
N MET A 249 30.16 -17.03 -20.66
CA MET A 249 29.47 -15.92 -21.31
C MET A 249 29.31 -14.75 -20.35
N SER A 250 29.46 -13.54 -20.87
CA SER A 250 29.09 -12.33 -20.14
C SER A 250 27.56 -12.21 -19.96
N PRO A 251 27.09 -11.43 -18.97
CA PRO A 251 25.66 -11.17 -18.78
C PRO A 251 24.96 -10.62 -20.02
N GLU A 252 25.59 -9.68 -20.73
CA GLU A 252 25.06 -9.10 -21.97
C GLU A 252 24.93 -10.15 -23.09
N GLN A 253 25.87 -11.09 -23.18
CA GLN A 253 25.78 -12.21 -24.12
C GLN A 253 24.72 -13.24 -23.71
N ALA A 254 24.64 -13.55 -22.42
CA ALA A 254 23.63 -14.49 -21.89
C ALA A 254 22.20 -13.95 -22.06
N ALA A 255 22.02 -12.64 -21.99
CA ALA A 255 20.75 -11.95 -22.22
C ALA A 255 20.38 -11.78 -23.71
N GLY A 256 21.22 -12.23 -24.65
CA GLY A 256 20.96 -12.13 -26.09
C GLY A 256 21.18 -10.75 -26.71
N ARG A 257 21.77 -9.79 -25.98
CA ARG A 257 21.98 -8.40 -26.41
C ARG A 257 23.26 -8.28 -27.24
N SER A 258 23.20 -8.78 -28.47
CA SER A 258 24.37 -8.92 -29.34
C SER A 258 24.97 -7.57 -29.79
N ASP A 259 24.15 -6.54 -29.78
CA ASP A 259 24.42 -5.13 -30.02
C ASP A 259 25.17 -4.42 -28.88
N GLU A 260 25.13 -4.98 -27.66
CA GLU A 260 25.87 -4.48 -26.49
C GLU A 260 27.25 -5.15 -26.32
N GLN A 261 27.71 -6.00 -27.26
CA GLN A 261 29.02 -6.65 -27.14
C GLN A 261 30.17 -5.68 -27.40
N HIS A 262 31.06 -5.51 -26.43
CA HIS A 262 32.23 -4.64 -26.52
C HIS A 262 33.44 -5.29 -25.82
N ARG A 263 34.58 -4.58 -25.71
CA ARG A 263 35.80 -5.11 -25.07
C ARG A 263 35.57 -5.66 -23.64
N GLY A 264 34.62 -5.09 -22.90
CA GLY A 264 34.25 -5.51 -21.55
C GLY A 264 33.59 -6.89 -21.50
N THR A 265 33.00 -7.34 -22.62
CA THR A 265 32.49 -8.71 -22.80
C THR A 265 33.61 -9.73 -22.68
N ASP A 266 34.72 -9.52 -23.39
CA ASP A 266 35.88 -10.39 -23.31
C ASP A 266 36.56 -10.32 -21.92
N VAL A 267 36.57 -9.14 -21.27
CA VAL A 267 37.09 -9.00 -19.89
C VAL A 267 36.30 -9.87 -18.90
N TYR A 268 34.98 -9.97 -19.05
CA TYR A 268 34.19 -10.88 -18.21
C TYR A 268 34.55 -12.34 -18.48
N SER A 269 34.65 -12.75 -19.75
CA SER A 269 35.01 -14.12 -20.12
C SER A 269 36.42 -14.47 -19.64
N LEU A 270 37.38 -13.54 -19.73
CA LEU A 270 38.69 -13.65 -19.10
C LEU A 270 38.57 -13.86 -17.59
N GLY A 271 37.74 -13.07 -16.89
CA GLY A 271 37.44 -13.27 -15.47
C GLY A 271 36.91 -14.66 -15.14
N ALA A 272 36.00 -15.21 -15.96
CA ALA A 272 35.46 -16.55 -15.76
C ALA A 272 36.53 -17.64 -16.01
N ILE A 273 37.44 -17.43 -16.96
CA ILE A 273 38.58 -18.33 -17.21
C ILE A 273 39.57 -18.26 -16.05
N LEU A 274 39.93 -17.06 -15.57
CA LEU A 274 40.79 -16.85 -14.41
C LEU A 274 40.21 -17.53 -13.16
N PHE A 275 38.92 -17.33 -12.90
CA PHE A 275 38.19 -18.01 -11.84
C PHE A 275 38.34 -19.54 -11.94
N THR A 276 38.21 -20.09 -13.14
CA THR A 276 38.36 -21.53 -13.39
C THR A 276 39.79 -22.02 -13.17
N LEU A 277 40.79 -21.26 -13.61
CA LEU A 277 42.20 -21.61 -13.39
C LEU A 277 42.57 -21.63 -11.91
N VAL A 278 42.00 -20.71 -11.14
CA VAL A 278 42.29 -20.56 -9.71
C VAL A 278 41.54 -21.61 -8.88
N THR A 279 40.25 -21.80 -9.14
CA THR A 279 39.36 -22.64 -8.31
C THR A 279 39.16 -24.06 -8.83
N GLY A 280 39.50 -24.33 -10.09
CA GLY A 280 39.29 -25.61 -10.76
C GLY A 280 37.88 -25.81 -11.37
N GLN A 281 36.96 -24.87 -11.16
CA GLN A 281 35.60 -24.91 -11.73
C GLN A 281 35.13 -23.52 -12.18
N PRO A 282 34.21 -23.41 -13.16
CA PRO A 282 33.69 -22.11 -13.58
C PRO A 282 32.83 -21.44 -12.49
N PRO A 283 32.65 -20.10 -12.57
CA PRO A 283 31.88 -19.35 -11.57
C PRO A 283 30.40 -19.74 -11.53
N PHE A 284 29.83 -20.15 -12.67
CA PHE A 284 28.44 -20.61 -12.77
C PHE A 284 28.35 -21.88 -13.60
N LYS A 285 27.69 -22.89 -13.04
CA LYS A 285 27.37 -24.16 -13.72
C LYS A 285 26.17 -24.80 -13.04
N ALA A 286 25.08 -24.94 -13.80
CA ALA A 286 23.86 -25.61 -13.35
C ALA A 286 23.59 -26.90 -14.14
N ASN A 287 22.53 -27.61 -13.78
CA ASN A 287 22.15 -28.87 -14.42
C ASN A 287 21.62 -28.69 -15.86
N ASN A 288 21.17 -27.48 -16.20
CA ASN A 288 20.76 -27.13 -17.56
C ASN A 288 21.32 -25.77 -18.00
N VAL A 289 21.35 -25.58 -19.32
CA VAL A 289 21.91 -24.38 -19.97
C VAL A 289 21.16 -23.13 -19.56
N MET A 290 19.82 -23.17 -19.54
CA MET A 290 18.98 -22.00 -19.22
C MET A 290 19.20 -21.52 -17.78
N GLN A 291 19.29 -22.42 -16.81
CA GLN A 291 19.62 -22.10 -15.41
C GLN A 291 21.01 -21.49 -15.30
N THR A 292 21.99 -21.98 -16.06
CA THR A 292 23.34 -21.41 -16.06
C THR A 292 23.31 -19.98 -16.62
N LEU A 293 22.56 -19.73 -17.70
CA LEU A 293 22.37 -18.37 -18.24
C LEU A 293 21.69 -17.45 -17.21
N MET A 294 20.63 -17.91 -16.55
CA MET A 294 19.93 -17.11 -15.53
C MET A 294 20.84 -16.78 -14.33
N GLN A 295 21.72 -17.71 -13.93
CA GLN A 295 22.74 -17.45 -12.92
C GLN A 295 23.75 -16.38 -13.40
N VAL A 296 24.21 -16.49 -14.65
CA VAL A 296 25.11 -15.50 -15.26
C VAL A 296 24.46 -14.11 -15.33
N ILE A 297 23.17 -14.00 -15.64
CA ILE A 297 22.49 -12.71 -15.73
C ILE A 297 22.22 -12.11 -14.35
N HIS A 298 21.67 -12.88 -13.41
CA HIS A 298 21.07 -12.34 -12.19
C HIS A 298 21.88 -12.57 -10.91
N ARG A 299 22.69 -13.63 -10.82
CA ARG A 299 23.38 -13.95 -9.56
C ARG A 299 24.77 -13.31 -9.49
N PRO A 300 25.17 -12.72 -8.35
CA PRO A 300 26.56 -12.32 -8.16
C PRO A 300 27.47 -13.53 -8.25
N ALA A 301 28.71 -13.35 -8.74
CA ALA A 301 29.68 -14.43 -8.79
C ALA A 301 29.99 -14.95 -7.37
N PRO A 302 30.16 -16.27 -7.20
CA PRO A 302 30.65 -16.80 -5.94
C PRO A 302 32.06 -16.28 -5.66
N ARG A 303 32.42 -16.17 -4.39
CA ARG A 303 33.76 -15.77 -3.98
C ARG A 303 34.76 -16.87 -4.26
N ALA A 304 35.88 -16.56 -4.91
CA ALA A 304 36.92 -17.54 -5.20
C ALA A 304 37.43 -18.23 -3.92
N ARG A 305 37.63 -17.46 -2.84
CA ARG A 305 38.04 -17.97 -1.53
C ARG A 305 37.03 -18.92 -0.88
N SER A 306 35.74 -18.79 -1.19
CA SER A 306 34.71 -19.70 -0.67
C SER A 306 34.80 -21.11 -1.26
N ILE A 307 35.51 -21.26 -2.38
CA ILE A 307 35.74 -22.53 -3.07
C ILE A 307 37.15 -23.04 -2.79
N ARG A 308 38.13 -22.13 -2.79
CA ARG A 308 39.53 -22.45 -2.51
C ARG A 308 40.10 -21.45 -1.51
N GLU A 309 40.26 -21.86 -0.26
CA GLU A 309 40.69 -20.99 0.84
C GLU A 309 42.09 -20.38 0.64
N GLU A 310 42.93 -21.02 -0.16
CA GLU A 310 44.29 -20.59 -0.51
C GLU A 310 44.32 -19.31 -1.38
N VAL A 311 43.17 -18.88 -1.91
CA VAL A 311 43.05 -17.64 -2.68
C VAL A 311 43.05 -16.46 -1.73
N ASP A 312 44.06 -15.60 -1.84
CA ASP A 312 44.12 -14.37 -1.06
C ASP A 312 43.13 -13.30 -1.53
N GLN A 313 43.08 -12.22 -0.77
CA GLN A 313 42.11 -11.15 -0.96
C GLN A 313 42.38 -10.32 -2.23
N ASP A 314 43.63 -10.17 -2.66
CA ASP A 314 43.98 -9.33 -3.80
C ASP A 314 43.60 -10.05 -5.09
N LEU A 315 43.91 -11.34 -5.20
CA LEU A 315 43.47 -12.16 -6.34
C LEU A 315 41.94 -12.32 -6.39
N GLU A 316 41.28 -12.49 -5.23
CA GLU A 316 39.80 -12.46 -5.16
C GLU A 316 39.24 -11.14 -5.69
N THR A 317 39.87 -10.01 -5.36
CA THR A 317 39.43 -8.67 -5.79
C THR A 317 39.57 -8.49 -7.30
N ILE A 318 40.67 -8.95 -7.90
CA ILE A 318 40.89 -8.91 -9.36
C ILE A 318 39.80 -9.71 -10.09
N ILE A 319 39.50 -10.92 -9.61
CA ILE A 319 38.46 -11.79 -10.16
C ILE A 319 37.08 -11.13 -10.03
N ASP A 320 36.76 -10.57 -8.86
CA ASP A 320 35.49 -9.90 -8.57
C ASP A 320 35.25 -8.68 -9.47
N VAL A 321 36.30 -7.92 -9.83
CA VAL A 321 36.21 -6.80 -10.77
C VAL A 321 35.87 -7.31 -12.18
N CYS A 322 36.51 -8.38 -12.64
CA CYS A 322 36.21 -8.95 -13.96
C CYS A 322 34.75 -9.45 -14.05
N LEU A 323 34.24 -10.07 -12.99
CA LEU A 323 32.92 -10.70 -12.94
C LEU A 323 31.77 -9.75 -12.57
N GLN A 324 32.01 -8.43 -12.56
CA GLN A 324 30.96 -7.44 -12.37
C GLN A 324 29.90 -7.54 -13.47
N LYS A 325 28.62 -7.46 -13.09
CA LYS A 325 27.52 -7.55 -14.06
C LYS A 325 27.49 -6.37 -15.02
N SER A 326 27.67 -5.16 -14.51
CA SER A 326 27.78 -3.95 -15.33
C SER A 326 29.16 -3.86 -16.00
N PRO A 327 29.25 -3.75 -17.33
CA PRO A 327 30.55 -3.68 -18.02
C PRO A 327 31.42 -2.49 -17.60
N GLU A 328 30.81 -1.34 -17.30
CA GLU A 328 31.47 -0.10 -16.81
C GLU A 328 32.28 -0.30 -15.51
N ARG A 329 31.99 -1.37 -14.76
CA ARG A 329 32.63 -1.68 -13.48
C ARG A 329 33.72 -2.74 -13.59
N ARG A 330 33.93 -3.29 -14.79
CA ARG A 330 35.01 -4.23 -15.09
C ARG A 330 36.29 -3.43 -15.40
N TYR A 331 37.40 -4.13 -15.59
CA TYR A 331 38.60 -3.50 -16.14
C TYR A 331 38.29 -2.86 -17.50
N SER A 332 38.84 -1.67 -17.72
CA SER A 332 38.64 -0.91 -18.96
C SER A 332 39.22 -1.60 -20.20
N SER A 333 40.17 -2.52 -20.00
CA SER A 333 40.85 -3.28 -21.05
C SER A 333 41.47 -4.57 -20.52
N ALA A 334 41.83 -5.49 -21.42
CA ALA A 334 42.58 -6.69 -21.06
C ALA A 334 44.01 -6.36 -20.58
N ALA A 335 44.61 -5.26 -21.06
CA ALA A 335 45.89 -4.75 -20.52
C ALA A 335 45.80 -4.39 -19.04
N ALA A 336 44.76 -3.66 -18.62
CA ALA A 336 44.60 -3.25 -17.22
C ALA A 336 44.45 -4.46 -16.28
N LEU A 337 43.79 -5.53 -16.75
CA LEU A 337 43.75 -6.81 -16.03
C LEU A 337 45.13 -7.48 -15.96
N ALA A 338 45.87 -7.51 -17.07
CA ALA A 338 47.23 -8.07 -17.11
C ALA A 338 48.17 -7.33 -16.14
N GLU A 339 48.16 -5.99 -16.15
CA GLU A 339 48.97 -5.16 -15.26
C GLU A 339 48.69 -5.44 -13.77
N ASP A 340 47.42 -5.57 -13.38
CA ASP A 340 47.07 -5.91 -11.99
C ASP A 340 47.51 -7.32 -11.59
N LEU A 341 47.44 -8.29 -12.52
CA LEU A 341 47.98 -9.63 -12.30
C LEU A 341 49.51 -9.64 -12.20
N GLU A 342 50.19 -8.83 -13.00
CA GLU A 342 51.64 -8.66 -12.93
C GLU A 342 52.07 -8.00 -11.61
N ARG A 343 51.36 -6.95 -11.16
CA ARG A 343 51.57 -6.34 -9.83
C ARG A 343 51.41 -7.40 -8.74
N TYR A 344 50.33 -8.18 -8.80
CA TYR A 344 50.09 -9.29 -7.86
C TYR A 344 51.24 -10.32 -7.87
N LEU A 345 51.69 -10.75 -9.06
CA LEU A 345 52.81 -11.71 -9.22
C LEU A 345 54.16 -11.18 -8.70
N GLN A 346 54.33 -9.86 -8.66
CA GLN A 346 55.50 -9.17 -8.13
C GLN A 346 55.37 -8.82 -6.63
N GLY A 347 54.22 -9.08 -6.01
CA GLY A 347 53.92 -8.67 -4.63
C GLY A 347 53.72 -7.16 -4.46
N ALA A 348 53.44 -6.43 -5.55
CA ALA A 348 53.11 -5.02 -5.54
C ALA A 348 51.60 -4.80 -5.27
N PRO A 349 51.20 -3.64 -4.71
CA PRO A 349 49.78 -3.32 -4.51
C PRO A 349 48.98 -3.32 -5.82
N ILE A 350 47.82 -3.98 -5.85
CA ILE A 350 46.89 -3.97 -6.97
C ILE A 350 46.12 -2.64 -7.06
N GLU A 351 45.69 -2.24 -8.26
CA GLU A 351 44.86 -1.04 -8.44
C GLU A 351 43.37 -1.28 -8.15
N ALA A 352 42.90 -2.52 -8.35
CA ALA A 352 41.52 -2.90 -8.07
C ALA A 352 41.12 -2.66 -6.61
N ARG A 353 39.96 -2.01 -6.40
CA ARG A 353 39.46 -1.66 -5.06
C ARG A 353 38.34 -2.60 -4.61
N PRO A 354 38.36 -3.12 -3.36
CA PRO A 354 37.32 -3.98 -2.86
C PRO A 354 36.00 -3.22 -2.66
N ALA A 355 34.86 -3.89 -2.89
CA ALA A 355 33.54 -3.31 -2.64
C ALA A 355 33.36 -2.96 -1.14
N THR A 356 32.88 -1.75 -0.83
CA THR A 356 32.70 -1.24 0.54
C THR A 356 31.68 -2.06 1.34
N ARG A 357 31.91 -2.24 2.66
CA ARG A 357 31.05 -3.07 3.54
C ARG A 357 29.59 -2.61 3.57
N LEU A 358 29.33 -1.30 3.55
CA LEU A 358 27.99 -0.72 3.45
C LEU A 358 27.24 -1.16 2.18
N ARG A 359 27.96 -1.18 1.06
CA ARG A 359 27.40 -1.57 -0.24
C ARG A 359 27.09 -3.07 -0.28
N ARG A 360 27.89 -3.91 0.40
CA ARG A 360 27.59 -5.34 0.56
C ARG A 360 26.32 -5.57 1.36
N MET A 361 26.14 -4.82 2.45
CA MET A 361 24.94 -4.90 3.29
C MET A 361 23.69 -4.46 2.52
N TRP A 362 23.79 -3.42 1.69
CA TRP A 362 22.70 -2.96 0.83
C TRP A 362 22.26 -4.01 -0.19
N TYR A 363 23.19 -4.64 -0.91
CA TYR A 363 22.85 -5.70 -1.86
C TYR A 363 22.30 -6.96 -1.20
N TRP A 364 22.74 -7.26 0.03
CA TRP A 364 22.16 -8.35 0.81
C TRP A 364 20.71 -8.04 1.22
N LEU A 365 20.41 -6.81 1.65
CA LEU A 365 19.04 -6.37 1.95
C LEU A 365 18.12 -6.41 0.72
N LEU A 366 18.64 -6.09 -0.47
CA LEU A 366 17.92 -6.29 -1.74
C LEU A 366 17.63 -7.77 -2.05
N GLY A 367 18.26 -8.70 -1.34
CA GLY A 367 17.93 -10.13 -1.40
C GLY A 367 16.72 -10.53 -0.55
N VAL A 368 16.15 -9.62 0.25
CA VAL A 368 14.98 -9.87 1.10
C VAL A 368 13.69 -9.60 0.31
N PRO A 369 12.75 -10.56 0.18
CA PRO A 369 11.61 -10.46 -0.75
C PRO A 369 10.68 -9.25 -0.57
N ILE A 370 10.54 -8.73 0.66
CA ILE A 370 9.69 -7.55 0.91
C ILE A 370 10.26 -6.29 0.26
N PHE A 371 11.59 -6.14 0.25
CA PHE A 371 12.24 -5.07 -0.51
C PHE A 371 12.11 -5.36 -2.01
N GLY A 372 12.23 -6.63 -2.40
CA GLY A 372 11.88 -7.19 -3.71
C GLY A 372 10.61 -6.58 -4.30
N ALA A 373 9.51 -6.79 -3.59
CA ALA A 373 8.18 -6.34 -3.97
C ALA A 373 8.07 -4.80 -4.03
N VAL A 374 8.70 -4.07 -3.11
CA VAL A 374 8.61 -2.59 -3.04
C VAL A 374 9.40 -1.90 -4.15
N LEU A 375 10.56 -2.45 -4.53
CA LEU A 375 11.44 -1.86 -5.54
C LEU A 375 11.35 -2.58 -6.89
N ASP A 376 10.26 -3.32 -7.13
CA ASP A 376 9.95 -4.04 -8.37
C ASP A 376 11.09 -4.96 -8.88
N HIS A 377 11.76 -5.66 -7.96
CA HIS A 377 12.77 -6.66 -8.27
C HIS A 377 12.31 -8.05 -7.82
N ARG A 378 12.19 -8.99 -8.77
CA ARG A 378 11.83 -10.37 -8.46
C ARG A 378 13.02 -11.10 -7.86
N VAL A 379 12.93 -11.43 -6.56
CA VAL A 379 13.92 -12.27 -5.87
C VAL A 379 13.62 -13.74 -6.17
N VAL A 380 14.39 -14.34 -7.08
CA VAL A 380 14.12 -15.68 -7.63
C VAL A 380 14.32 -16.80 -6.61
N GLU A 381 15.23 -16.66 -5.62
CA GLU A 381 15.37 -17.61 -4.50
C GLU A 381 15.92 -16.91 -3.23
N PRO A 382 15.08 -16.56 -2.25
CA PRO A 382 15.55 -16.00 -0.98
C PRO A 382 16.17 -17.07 -0.07
N THR A 383 17.31 -16.74 0.56
CA THR A 383 17.95 -17.57 1.59
C THR A 383 17.08 -17.67 2.86
N ASP A 384 17.34 -18.66 3.72
CA ASP A 384 16.65 -18.78 5.01
C ASP A 384 16.82 -17.54 5.90
N ALA A 385 18.00 -16.92 5.86
CA ALA A 385 18.25 -15.66 6.55
C ALA A 385 17.35 -14.53 6.04
N HIS A 386 17.15 -14.43 4.72
CA HIS A 386 16.23 -13.45 4.13
C HIS A 386 14.79 -13.69 4.56
N ARG A 387 14.35 -14.96 4.60
CA ARG A 387 12.99 -15.33 5.05
C ARG A 387 12.76 -15.01 6.52
N TRP A 388 13.75 -15.24 7.38
CA TRP A 388 13.65 -14.91 8.81
C TRP A 388 13.53 -13.39 9.05
N VAL A 389 14.35 -12.58 8.37
CA VAL A 389 14.27 -11.12 8.44
C VAL A 389 12.93 -10.60 7.93
N GLN A 390 12.42 -11.14 6.82
CA GLN A 390 11.10 -10.79 6.29
C GLN A 390 10.00 -11.07 7.32
N ARG A 391 10.00 -12.26 7.95
CA ARG A 391 9.03 -12.59 9.00
C ARG A 391 9.12 -11.61 10.17
N GLY A 392 10.33 -11.26 10.60
CA GLY A 392 10.55 -10.24 11.63
C GLY A 392 9.93 -8.88 11.27
N LEU A 393 10.18 -8.39 10.06
CA LEU A 393 9.65 -7.11 9.57
C LEU A 393 8.11 -7.11 9.50
N ILE A 394 7.50 -8.18 8.98
CA ILE A 394 6.05 -8.31 8.91
C ILE A 394 5.44 -8.33 10.32
N SER A 395 6.03 -9.10 11.24
CA SER A 395 5.55 -9.16 12.63
C SER A 395 5.65 -7.81 13.34
N VAL A 396 6.74 -7.07 13.15
CA VAL A 396 6.89 -5.71 13.70
C VAL A 396 5.86 -4.76 13.10
N GLY A 397 5.64 -4.81 11.78
CA GLY A 397 4.62 -4.01 11.11
C GLY A 397 3.20 -4.29 11.63
N LEU A 398 2.86 -5.57 11.80
CA LEU A 398 1.56 -5.99 12.35
C LEU A 398 1.41 -5.55 13.81
N MET A 399 2.47 -5.67 14.62
CA MET A 399 2.48 -5.22 16.01
C MET A 399 2.28 -3.70 16.11
N LEU A 400 2.93 -2.91 15.24
CA LEU A 400 2.75 -1.46 15.19
C LEU A 400 1.33 -1.07 14.74
N LEU A 401 0.75 -1.79 13.78
CA LEU A 401 -0.63 -1.57 13.36
C LEU A 401 -1.62 -1.86 14.50
N LEU A 402 -1.44 -2.98 15.21
CA LEU A 402 -2.22 -3.32 16.39
C LEU A 402 -2.07 -2.27 17.48
N LEU A 403 -0.83 -1.83 17.77
CA LEU A 403 -0.58 -0.77 18.73
C LEU A 403 -1.30 0.52 18.33
N TRP A 404 -1.22 0.92 17.07
CA TRP A 404 -1.91 2.11 16.56
C TRP A 404 -3.43 2.01 16.74
N LEU A 405 -4.04 0.86 16.40
CA LEU A 405 -5.48 0.62 16.62
C LEU A 405 -5.85 0.67 18.12
N THR A 406 -5.02 0.10 18.99
CA THR A 406 -5.27 0.12 20.45
C THR A 406 -5.15 1.51 21.05
N LEU A 407 -4.36 2.41 20.46
CA LEU A 407 -4.18 3.78 20.95
C LEU A 407 -5.20 4.76 20.35
N LEU A 408 -5.63 4.55 19.10
CA LEU A 408 -6.49 5.49 18.38
C LEU A 408 -7.92 5.51 18.92
N VAL A 409 -8.49 4.35 19.26
CA VAL A 409 -9.88 4.28 19.75
C VAL A 409 -10.02 4.95 21.14
N PRO A 410 -9.18 4.64 22.15
CA PRO A 410 -9.23 5.35 23.43
C PRO A 410 -8.83 6.81 23.30
N GLY A 411 -7.87 7.14 22.43
CA GLY A 411 -7.44 8.51 22.18
C GLY A 411 -8.55 9.38 21.59
N SER A 412 -9.30 8.84 20.63
CA SER A 412 -10.44 9.52 20.02
C SER A 412 -11.58 9.72 21.02
N ALA A 413 -11.95 8.67 21.77
CA ALA A 413 -13.00 8.76 22.79
C ALA A 413 -12.63 9.74 23.92
N TRP A 414 -11.35 9.77 24.33
CA TRP A 414 -10.84 10.74 25.28
C TRP A 414 -10.91 12.17 24.73
N TYR A 415 -10.55 12.37 23.46
CA TYR A 415 -10.56 13.68 22.83
C TYR A 415 -11.97 14.27 22.74
N THR A 416 -12.97 13.46 22.36
CA THR A 416 -14.37 13.91 22.24
C THR A 416 -15.02 14.19 23.60
N ASN A 417 -14.57 13.53 24.68
CA ASN A 417 -15.12 13.72 26.03
C ASN A 417 -14.32 14.72 26.89
N ARG A 418 -13.43 15.51 26.28
CA ARG A 418 -12.66 16.52 27.01
C ARG A 418 -13.52 17.73 27.33
N MET A 419 -13.33 18.29 28.54
CA MET A 419 -13.99 19.53 28.95
C MET A 419 -13.59 20.68 28.00
N PRO A 420 -14.54 21.43 27.42
CA PRO A 420 -14.23 22.59 26.60
C PRO A 420 -13.46 23.65 27.40
N ASP A 421 -12.49 24.30 26.77
CA ASP A 421 -11.73 25.40 27.40
C ASP A 421 -12.63 26.62 27.70
N THR A 422 -13.70 26.78 26.91
CA THR A 422 -14.73 27.80 27.09
C THR A 422 -16.11 27.19 26.91
N VAL A 423 -17.05 27.55 27.78
CA VAL A 423 -18.46 27.12 27.71
C VAL A 423 -19.34 28.33 27.43
N ARG A 424 -20.15 28.25 26.39
CA ARG A 424 -21.07 29.30 25.97
C ARG A 424 -22.50 28.89 26.30
N VAL A 425 -23.23 29.75 27.01
CA VAL A 425 -24.62 29.49 27.42
C VAL A 425 -25.54 30.51 26.79
N ALA A 426 -26.54 30.07 26.01
CA ALA A 426 -27.49 30.99 25.41
C ALA A 426 -28.48 31.52 26.47
N SER A 427 -28.57 32.85 26.59
CA SER A 427 -29.15 33.53 27.74
C SER A 427 -30.48 34.25 27.47
N GLY A 428 -31.06 34.20 26.28
CA GLY A 428 -32.29 34.95 26.01
C GLY A 428 -32.08 36.47 26.02
N THR A 429 -33.18 37.22 26.07
CA THR A 429 -33.17 38.69 26.06
C THR A 429 -32.66 39.27 27.37
N ALA A 430 -31.95 40.40 27.29
CA ALA A 430 -31.37 41.07 28.46
C ALA A 430 -32.42 41.34 29.55
N GLY A 431 -32.12 40.98 30.80
CA GLY A 431 -33.02 41.16 31.94
C GLY A 431 -34.10 40.09 32.11
N GLY A 432 -34.31 39.22 31.11
CA GLY A 432 -35.26 38.10 31.16
C GLY A 432 -34.85 36.99 32.15
N HIS A 433 -35.79 36.09 32.45
CA HIS A 433 -35.55 35.01 33.43
C HIS A 433 -34.49 34.00 32.93
N TYR A 434 -34.48 33.69 31.63
CA TYR A 434 -33.41 32.90 31.01
C TYR A 434 -32.04 33.60 31.12
N ASN A 435 -32.00 34.92 31.05
CA ASN A 435 -30.75 35.68 31.10
C ASN A 435 -30.11 35.62 32.47
N LYS A 436 -30.92 35.84 33.51
CA LYS A 436 -30.49 35.70 34.91
C LYS A 436 -30.01 34.29 35.21
N LEU A 437 -30.73 33.27 34.73
CA LEU A 437 -30.36 31.88 35.00
C LEU A 437 -29.10 31.46 34.23
N ALA A 438 -28.95 31.86 32.97
CA ALA A 438 -27.74 31.59 32.19
C ALA A 438 -26.51 32.28 32.81
N GLN A 439 -26.64 33.52 33.28
CA GLN A 439 -25.56 34.21 34.01
C GLN A 439 -25.17 33.46 35.28
N ALA A 440 -26.14 32.97 36.05
CA ALA A 440 -25.88 32.17 37.24
C ALA A 440 -25.19 30.83 36.90
N ILE A 441 -25.60 30.15 35.83
CA ILE A 441 -24.92 28.94 35.33
C ILE A 441 -23.46 29.26 34.95
N CYS A 442 -23.22 30.35 34.22
CA CYS A 442 -21.86 30.76 33.87
C CYS A 442 -21.03 31.09 35.11
N GLN A 443 -21.60 31.76 36.11
CA GLN A 443 -20.91 32.07 37.36
C GLN A 443 -20.51 30.79 38.10
N LEU A 444 -21.42 29.83 38.23
CA LEU A 444 -21.14 28.53 38.85
C LEU A 444 -20.01 27.78 38.13
N LEU A 445 -20.01 27.78 36.79
CA LEU A 445 -18.95 27.14 36.01
C LEU A 445 -17.59 27.83 36.16
N ASN A 446 -17.57 29.16 36.20
CA ASN A 446 -16.34 29.94 36.40
C ASN A 446 -15.76 29.72 37.81
N GLU A 447 -16.59 29.79 38.85
CA GLU A 447 -16.14 29.77 40.24
C GLU A 447 -15.87 28.36 40.77
N GLN A 448 -16.75 27.39 40.47
CA GLN A 448 -16.73 26.07 41.10
C GLN A 448 -16.17 24.98 40.19
N ALA A 449 -16.15 25.18 38.88
CA ALA A 449 -15.60 24.22 37.91
C ALA A 449 -14.31 24.68 37.23
N ASN A 450 -13.83 25.90 37.49
CA ASN A 450 -12.64 26.50 36.88
C ASN A 450 -12.67 26.44 35.33
N VAL A 451 -13.85 26.62 34.73
CA VAL A 451 -14.03 26.66 33.27
C VAL A 451 -14.54 28.03 32.87
N LYS A 452 -13.94 28.60 31.82
CA LYS A 452 -14.33 29.92 31.31
C LYS A 452 -15.72 29.84 30.70
N ALA A 453 -16.74 30.30 31.41
CA ALA A 453 -18.10 30.31 30.94
C ALA A 453 -18.60 31.73 30.65
N ALA A 454 -19.30 31.90 29.54
CA ALA A 454 -19.87 33.17 29.13
C ALA A 454 -21.30 33.01 28.59
N SER A 455 -22.17 33.94 28.97
CA SER A 455 -23.54 34.01 28.47
C SER A 455 -23.58 34.72 27.12
N ILE A 456 -24.29 34.16 26.14
CA ILE A 456 -24.52 34.78 24.83
C ILE A 456 -25.99 35.18 24.75
N GLU A 457 -26.24 36.49 24.63
CA GLU A 457 -27.58 37.02 24.46
C GLU A 457 -28.22 36.49 23.17
N SER A 458 -29.54 36.31 23.22
CA SER A 458 -30.32 35.79 22.10
C SER A 458 -31.70 36.44 22.05
N GLY A 459 -32.39 36.26 20.93
CA GLY A 459 -33.75 36.75 20.72
C GLY A 459 -34.86 35.92 21.37
N GLY A 460 -34.54 34.85 22.12
CA GLY A 460 -35.53 33.99 22.77
C GLY A 460 -35.22 32.49 22.65
N ALA A 461 -36.19 31.65 23.01
CA ALA A 461 -36.02 30.18 23.06
C ALA A 461 -35.73 29.56 21.68
N SER A 462 -36.35 30.07 20.61
CA SER A 462 -36.06 29.59 19.24
C SER A 462 -34.64 29.93 18.82
N ASP A 463 -34.20 31.16 19.08
CA ASP A 463 -32.83 31.62 18.77
C ASP A 463 -31.78 30.85 19.59
N ASN A 464 -32.12 30.49 20.83
CA ASN A 464 -31.31 29.62 21.68
C ASN A 464 -31.12 28.23 21.06
N LEU A 465 -32.17 27.65 20.50
CA LEU A 465 -32.09 26.35 19.84
C LEU A 465 -31.25 26.43 18.55
N ASP A 466 -31.49 27.46 17.73
CA ASP A 466 -30.72 27.68 16.50
C ASP A 466 -29.22 27.83 16.79
N LYS A 467 -28.86 28.64 17.80
CA LYS A 467 -27.47 28.81 18.26
C LYS A 467 -26.87 27.51 18.81
N LEU A 468 -27.66 26.69 19.50
CA LEU A 468 -27.20 25.40 20.02
C LEU A 468 -26.88 24.43 18.89
N LEU A 469 -27.79 24.31 17.92
CA LEU A 469 -27.64 23.45 16.76
C LEU A 469 -26.52 23.93 15.83
N ALA A 470 -26.32 25.24 15.70
CA ALA A 470 -25.24 25.84 14.92
C ALA A 470 -23.84 25.72 15.55
N GLY A 471 -23.73 25.27 16.81
CA GLY A 471 -22.43 25.21 17.50
C GLY A 471 -21.95 26.54 18.08
N GLU A 472 -22.80 27.58 18.07
CA GLU A 472 -22.48 28.89 18.63
C GLU A 472 -22.48 28.89 20.16
N VAL A 473 -23.30 28.04 20.76
CA VAL A 473 -23.35 27.79 22.21
C VAL A 473 -23.17 26.31 22.53
N ASP A 474 -22.80 26.01 23.76
CA ASP A 474 -22.65 24.64 24.28
C ASP A 474 -23.87 24.20 25.09
N LEU A 475 -24.54 25.18 25.73
CA LEU A 475 -25.76 24.99 26.52
C LEU A 475 -26.80 26.04 26.12
N ALA A 476 -28.08 25.68 26.18
CA ALA A 476 -29.17 26.58 25.86
C ALA A 476 -30.36 26.37 26.80
N LEU A 477 -31.02 27.47 27.19
CA LEU A 477 -32.29 27.43 27.91
C LEU A 477 -33.44 27.43 26.92
N LEU A 478 -34.27 26.40 26.97
CA LEU A 478 -35.35 26.15 26.00
C LEU A 478 -36.64 25.75 26.72
N GLN A 479 -37.75 25.75 25.99
CA GLN A 479 -38.96 25.04 26.39
C GLN A 479 -38.89 23.60 25.86
N ALA A 480 -39.46 22.65 26.60
CA ALA A 480 -39.30 21.23 26.27
C ALA A 480 -39.95 20.78 24.96
N ASP A 481 -40.95 21.51 24.45
CA ASP A 481 -41.57 21.26 23.15
C ASP A 481 -40.60 21.48 21.99
N MET A 482 -39.58 22.34 22.19
CA MET A 482 -38.60 22.68 21.15
C MET A 482 -37.53 21.61 20.92
N VAL A 483 -37.32 20.68 21.87
CA VAL A 483 -36.24 19.68 21.74
C VAL A 483 -36.62 18.52 20.81
N GLY A 484 -37.89 18.15 20.78
CA GLY A 484 -38.48 17.00 20.05
C GLY A 484 -37.61 16.36 18.95
N ALA A 485 -37.78 16.77 17.69
CA ALA A 485 -37.13 16.16 16.52
C ALA A 485 -35.75 16.76 16.18
N SER A 486 -35.13 17.52 17.10
CA SER A 486 -33.85 18.19 16.89
C SER A 486 -32.68 17.36 17.41
N ASN A 487 -31.44 17.68 17.02
CA ASN A 487 -30.23 17.04 17.56
C ASN A 487 -29.84 17.58 18.97
N ALA A 488 -30.80 18.21 19.66
CA ALA A 488 -30.65 18.67 21.03
C ALA A 488 -31.12 17.60 22.01
N THR A 489 -30.54 17.60 23.21
CA THR A 489 -30.86 16.68 24.30
C THR A 489 -31.05 17.46 25.59
N VAL A 490 -31.92 16.95 26.45
CA VAL A 490 -32.23 17.57 27.73
C VAL A 490 -31.13 17.26 28.74
N VAL A 491 -30.52 18.31 29.27
CA VAL A 491 -29.61 18.24 30.41
C VAL A 491 -30.41 18.22 31.71
N ALA A 492 -31.35 19.16 31.92
CA ALA A 492 -32.17 19.21 33.12
C ALA A 492 -33.46 20.02 32.94
N PRO A 493 -34.62 19.55 33.44
CA PRO A 493 -35.77 20.40 33.76
C PRO A 493 -35.43 21.38 34.89
N LEU A 494 -35.71 22.66 34.68
CA LEU A 494 -35.31 23.73 35.59
C LEU A 494 -36.50 24.32 36.34
N TYR A 495 -37.61 24.63 35.69
CA TYR A 495 -38.83 25.13 36.33
C TYR A 495 -40.01 25.04 35.36
N TYR A 496 -41.21 25.34 35.82
CA TYR A 496 -42.42 25.33 35.01
C TYR A 496 -42.77 26.74 34.55
N GLU A 497 -43.11 26.88 33.27
CA GLU A 497 -43.70 28.07 32.68
C GLU A 497 -45.16 27.75 32.36
N ALA A 498 -46.07 28.56 32.88
CA ALA A 498 -47.49 28.39 32.66
C ALA A 498 -47.94 29.15 31.42
N VAL A 499 -48.95 28.62 30.74
CA VAL A 499 -49.68 29.31 29.68
C VAL A 499 -50.63 30.32 30.32
N HIS A 500 -50.52 31.58 29.94
CA HIS A 500 -51.39 32.66 30.36
C HIS A 500 -52.22 33.10 29.17
N LEU A 501 -53.51 32.76 29.20
CA LEU A 501 -54.48 33.27 28.25
C LEU A 501 -55.00 34.60 28.78
N LEU A 502 -54.62 35.69 28.12
CA LEU A 502 -55.02 37.03 28.48
C LEU A 502 -56.07 37.52 27.50
N VAL A 503 -57.17 38.07 28.02
CA VAL A 503 -58.22 38.69 27.21
C VAL A 503 -58.54 40.08 27.76
N LYS A 504 -58.74 41.04 26.87
CA LYS A 504 -59.13 42.39 27.24
C LYS A 504 -60.57 42.37 27.70
N GLY A 505 -60.87 42.98 28.85
CA GLY A 505 -62.22 42.95 29.43
C GLY A 505 -63.31 43.52 28.51
N THR A 506 -62.95 44.40 27.57
CA THR A 506 -63.87 45.00 26.59
C THR A 506 -64.09 44.14 25.34
N ALA A 507 -63.32 43.08 25.12
CA ALA A 507 -63.37 42.28 23.89
C ALA A 507 -64.50 41.24 23.87
N GLY A 508 -65.08 40.89 25.03
CA GLY A 508 -66.17 39.91 25.11
C GLY A 508 -65.77 38.45 24.85
N ILE A 509 -64.47 38.15 24.93
CA ILE A 509 -63.88 36.83 24.66
C ILE A 509 -63.88 35.97 25.92
N ASN A 510 -64.41 34.76 25.83
CA ASN A 510 -64.51 33.79 26.93
C ASN A 510 -63.90 32.42 26.61
N ASP A 511 -63.44 32.19 25.38
CA ASP A 511 -62.76 30.95 24.97
C ASP A 511 -61.86 31.20 23.76
N ILE A 512 -60.88 30.32 23.51
CA ILE A 512 -59.92 30.45 22.40
C ILE A 512 -60.60 30.50 21.02
N PRO A 513 -61.63 29.70 20.69
CA PRO A 513 -62.32 29.80 19.39
C PRO A 513 -62.94 31.18 19.12
N GLN A 514 -63.21 31.97 20.16
CA GLN A 514 -63.73 33.33 20.03
C GLN A 514 -62.64 34.37 19.71
N PHE A 515 -61.38 33.95 19.55
CA PHE A 515 -60.31 34.82 19.06
C PHE A 515 -60.50 35.19 17.59
N ALA A 516 -61.34 34.45 16.84
CA ALA A 516 -61.62 34.74 15.45
C ALA A 516 -62.09 36.20 15.24
N GLY A 517 -61.43 36.91 14.32
CA GLY A 517 -61.69 38.33 13.98
C GLY A 517 -61.06 39.35 14.94
N HIS A 518 -60.47 38.91 16.06
CA HIS A 518 -59.82 39.78 17.04
C HIS A 518 -58.32 39.95 16.80
N THR A 519 -57.75 41.00 17.39
CA THR A 519 -56.29 41.19 17.40
C THR A 519 -55.67 40.34 18.49
N VAL A 520 -54.84 39.37 18.12
CA VAL A 520 -54.22 38.42 19.06
C VAL A 520 -52.71 38.58 19.03
N ASN A 521 -52.12 38.87 20.19
CA ASN A 521 -50.67 38.86 20.34
C ASN A 521 -50.17 37.42 20.44
N ILE A 522 -49.35 37.02 19.47
CA ILE A 522 -48.73 35.68 19.40
C ILE A 522 -47.24 35.69 19.73
N GLY A 523 -46.69 36.86 20.06
CA GLY A 523 -45.28 37.08 20.32
C GLY A 523 -44.39 37.07 19.07
N THR A 524 -43.15 37.54 19.28
CA THR A 524 -42.13 37.64 18.23
C THR A 524 -41.78 36.28 17.62
N GLN A 525 -41.23 36.27 16.41
CA GLN A 525 -40.80 35.04 15.73
C GLN A 525 -39.82 34.18 16.55
N LYS A 526 -39.04 34.81 17.44
CA LYS A 526 -38.01 34.16 18.25
C LYS A 526 -38.51 33.75 19.65
N SER A 527 -39.74 34.14 20.02
CA SER A 527 -40.34 33.83 21.30
C SER A 527 -40.70 32.34 21.41
N GLY A 528 -40.42 31.73 22.57
CA GLY A 528 -40.88 30.38 22.88
C GLY A 528 -42.40 30.26 22.91
N SER A 529 -43.10 31.33 23.33
CA SER A 529 -44.56 31.33 23.41
C SER A 529 -45.26 31.18 22.05
N ARG A 530 -44.59 31.50 20.93
CA ARG A 530 -45.20 31.48 19.60
C ARG A 530 -45.57 30.07 19.14
N GLY A 531 -44.71 29.08 19.38
CA GLY A 531 -44.98 27.68 19.02
C GLY A 531 -46.21 27.15 19.76
N ILE A 532 -46.26 27.40 21.07
CA ILE A 532 -47.37 27.02 21.95
C ILE A 532 -48.65 27.76 21.58
N THR A 533 -48.56 29.04 21.24
CA THR A 533 -49.70 29.84 20.77
C THR A 533 -50.29 29.25 19.51
N LYS A 534 -49.46 28.91 18.51
CA LYS A 534 -49.92 28.26 17.28
C LYS A 534 -50.56 26.90 17.53
N LEU A 535 -49.99 26.09 18.44
CA LEU A 535 -50.57 24.81 18.83
C LEU A 535 -51.97 24.98 19.42
N LEU A 536 -52.13 25.93 20.35
CA LEU A 536 -53.42 26.21 21.01
C LEU A 536 -54.47 26.74 20.02
N LEU A 537 -54.09 27.66 19.14
CA LEU A 537 -54.99 28.18 18.08
C LEU A 537 -55.43 27.06 17.13
N THR A 538 -54.49 26.22 16.67
CA THR A 538 -54.78 25.11 15.76
C THR A 538 -55.72 24.09 16.41
N ARG A 539 -55.51 23.76 17.70
CA ARG A 539 -56.40 22.86 18.45
C ARG A 539 -57.79 23.46 18.69
N ALA A 540 -57.90 24.78 18.78
CA ALA A 540 -59.16 25.50 18.84
C ALA A 540 -59.85 25.62 17.46
N GLY A 541 -59.24 25.09 16.38
CA GLY A 541 -59.78 25.15 15.03
C GLY A 541 -59.55 26.49 14.33
N LEU A 542 -58.61 27.30 14.81
CA LEU A 542 -58.24 28.59 14.24
C LEU A 542 -56.94 28.50 13.44
N THR A 543 -56.86 29.27 12.37
CA THR A 543 -55.70 29.46 11.52
C THR A 543 -55.19 30.91 11.59
N ASP A 544 -53.99 31.16 11.05
CA ASP A 544 -53.40 32.50 10.98
C ASP A 544 -54.32 33.50 10.23
N ASP A 545 -55.19 33.03 9.33
CA ASP A 545 -56.14 33.87 8.57
C ASP A 545 -57.40 34.25 9.36
N ASP A 546 -57.71 33.52 10.44
CA ASP A 546 -58.91 33.74 11.24
C ASP A 546 -58.73 34.87 12.26
N ILE A 547 -57.51 35.35 12.49
CA ILE A 547 -57.16 36.34 13.52
C ILE A 547 -56.31 37.47 12.94
N HIS A 548 -56.37 38.67 13.56
CA HIS A 548 -55.40 39.72 13.26
C HIS A 548 -54.16 39.52 14.12
N ILE A 549 -53.05 39.14 13.48
CA ILE A 549 -51.80 38.80 14.19
C ILE A 549 -51.08 40.07 14.66
N ASP A 550 -50.84 40.14 15.97
CA ASP A 550 -49.83 41.02 16.57
C ASP A 550 -48.61 40.18 16.95
N ASP A 551 -47.51 40.37 16.22
CA ASP A 551 -46.24 39.65 16.42
C ASP A 551 -45.19 40.48 17.17
N SER A 552 -45.62 41.58 17.80
CA SER A 552 -44.76 42.40 18.62
C SER A 552 -44.41 41.71 19.95
N ASP A 553 -43.35 42.18 20.61
CA ASP A 553 -42.98 41.68 21.95
C ASP A 553 -44.15 41.96 22.92
N TRP A 554 -44.57 40.94 23.66
CA TRP A 554 -45.69 41.05 24.58
C TRP A 554 -45.44 42.09 25.69
N HIS A 555 -44.18 42.42 25.99
CA HIS A 555 -43.86 43.53 26.89
C HIS A 555 -44.43 44.86 26.38
N ASN A 556 -44.62 45.03 25.07
CA ASN A 556 -45.27 46.22 24.51
C ASN A 556 -46.72 46.39 24.97
N LEU A 557 -47.40 45.31 25.40
CA LEU A 557 -48.75 45.38 25.95
C LEU A 557 -48.80 46.17 27.28
N LEU A 558 -47.66 46.26 27.98
CA LEU A 558 -47.50 47.12 29.17
C LEU A 558 -47.55 48.59 28.82
N ASP A 559 -47.04 48.99 27.67
CA ASP A 559 -47.00 50.40 27.26
C ASP A 559 -48.21 50.77 26.39
N ASN A 560 -48.66 49.84 25.53
CA ASN A 560 -49.73 50.05 24.58
C ASN A 560 -50.56 48.76 24.35
N PRO A 561 -51.71 48.59 25.03
CA PRO A 561 -52.53 47.37 24.98
C PRO A 561 -53.39 47.31 23.71
N THR A 562 -52.74 47.11 22.56
CA THR A 562 -53.38 47.08 21.23
C THR A 562 -54.10 45.77 20.93
N ALA A 563 -53.65 44.66 21.52
CA ALA A 563 -54.24 43.34 21.28
C ALA A 563 -55.49 43.11 22.15
N ASP A 564 -56.52 42.48 21.58
CA ASP A 564 -57.74 42.05 22.28
C ASP A 564 -57.49 40.79 23.13
N ALA A 565 -56.55 39.94 22.70
CA ALA A 565 -56.12 38.76 23.43
C ALA A 565 -54.60 38.53 23.29
N ALA A 566 -53.99 37.81 24.22
CA ALA A 566 -52.59 37.42 24.16
C ALA A 566 -52.39 36.04 24.79
N ILE A 567 -51.50 35.22 24.21
CA ILE A 567 -51.09 33.94 24.80
C ILE A 567 -49.62 34.06 25.20
N ILE A 568 -49.36 34.06 26.51
CA ILE A 568 -48.00 34.28 27.06
C ILE A 568 -47.57 33.07 27.86
N VAL A 569 -46.39 32.53 27.55
CA VAL A 569 -45.83 31.40 28.29
C VAL A 569 -44.67 31.92 29.13
N ALA A 570 -44.86 31.92 30.44
CA ALA A 570 -43.91 32.53 31.37
C ALA A 570 -43.98 31.86 32.74
N LYS A 571 -42.94 32.07 33.57
CA LYS A 571 -42.95 31.63 34.96
C LYS A 571 -44.09 32.33 35.72
N PRO A 572 -44.95 31.59 36.46
CA PRO A 572 -45.96 32.20 37.32
C PRO A 572 -45.33 33.23 38.28
N GLY A 573 -45.95 34.41 38.37
CA GLY A 573 -45.44 35.54 39.15
C GLY A 573 -44.35 36.36 38.47
N ALA A 574 -44.17 36.24 37.16
CA ALA A 574 -43.33 37.15 36.39
C ALA A 574 -43.74 38.63 36.65
N PRO A 575 -42.81 39.53 37.05
CA PRO A 575 -43.14 40.89 37.48
C PRO A 575 -43.90 41.71 36.43
N ASP A 576 -43.50 41.58 35.18
CA ASP A 576 -44.09 42.30 34.04
C ASP A 576 -45.51 41.81 33.76
N LEU A 577 -45.74 40.51 33.83
CA LEU A 577 -47.09 39.94 33.70
C LEU A 577 -47.98 40.29 34.90
N HIS A 578 -47.40 40.35 36.11
CA HIS A 578 -48.10 40.83 37.30
C HIS A 578 -48.51 42.30 37.17
N ALA A 579 -47.62 43.16 36.67
CA ALA A 579 -47.92 44.57 36.40
C ALA A 579 -49.05 44.73 35.37
N LEU A 580 -49.03 43.93 34.31
CA LEU A 580 -50.07 43.92 33.27
C LEU A 580 -51.45 43.56 33.85
N LEU A 581 -51.52 42.48 34.63
CA LEU A 581 -52.75 42.02 35.27
C LEU A 581 -53.27 43.01 36.31
N ARG A 582 -52.37 43.60 37.10
CA ARG A 582 -52.73 44.58 38.14
C ARG A 582 -53.32 45.87 37.56
N ARG A 583 -52.98 46.23 36.32
CA ARG A 583 -53.59 47.39 35.62
C ARG A 583 -55.08 47.17 35.33
N GLY A 584 -55.52 45.92 35.21
CA GLY A 584 -56.91 45.54 35.02
C GLY A 584 -57.40 45.56 33.57
N ASP A 585 -56.55 45.90 32.60
CA ASP A 585 -56.91 45.91 31.18
C ASP A 585 -57.12 44.49 30.62
N TYR A 586 -56.32 43.55 31.11
CA TYR A 586 -56.39 42.14 30.75
C TYR A 586 -56.83 41.29 31.94
N GLN A 587 -57.57 40.23 31.63
CA GLN A 587 -58.02 39.22 32.58
C GLN A 587 -57.49 37.86 32.14
N LEU A 588 -57.21 36.98 33.10
CA LEU A 588 -56.80 35.61 32.82
C LEU A 588 -58.03 34.75 32.50
N LEU A 589 -57.97 34.07 31.37
CA LEU A 589 -58.96 33.12 30.92
C LEU A 589 -58.54 31.69 31.28
N PRO A 590 -59.43 30.84 31.83
CA PRO A 590 -59.12 29.43 32.06
C PRO A 590 -58.96 28.68 30.73
N LEU A 591 -57.93 27.84 30.63
CA LEU A 591 -57.81 26.89 29.54
C LEU A 591 -58.72 25.69 29.83
N VAL A 592 -59.94 25.73 29.29
CA VAL A 592 -60.93 24.67 29.45
C VAL A 592 -60.39 23.37 28.84
N GLY A 593 -60.44 22.28 29.60
CA GLY A 593 -59.91 20.99 29.15
C GLY A 593 -58.40 20.82 29.30
N SER A 594 -57.72 21.63 30.13
CA SER A 594 -56.27 21.54 30.37
C SER A 594 -55.77 20.12 30.73
N LEU A 595 -56.55 19.33 31.46
CA LEU A 595 -56.22 17.93 31.76
C LEU A 595 -56.19 17.06 30.49
N GLN A 596 -57.19 17.19 29.62
CA GLN A 596 -57.21 16.46 28.35
C GLN A 596 -56.08 16.93 27.43
N PHE A 597 -55.80 18.24 27.41
CA PHE A 597 -54.68 18.80 26.66
C PHE A 597 -53.34 18.18 27.09
N ALA A 598 -53.09 18.08 28.40
CA ALA A 598 -51.86 17.47 28.93
C ALA A 598 -51.77 15.96 28.65
N ILE A 599 -52.91 15.26 28.51
CA ILE A 599 -52.94 13.85 28.08
C ILE A 599 -52.57 13.74 26.59
N ASP A 600 -53.11 14.62 25.76
CA ASP A 600 -52.89 14.63 24.31
C ASP A 600 -51.48 15.11 23.93
N GLU A 601 -50.90 16.02 24.73
CA GLU A 601 -49.60 16.64 24.52
C GLU A 601 -48.68 16.35 25.75
N PRO A 602 -47.95 15.22 25.78
CA PRO A 602 -47.24 14.72 26.96
C PRO A 602 -46.14 15.64 27.50
N VAL A 603 -45.74 16.65 26.75
CA VAL A 603 -44.75 17.66 27.16
C VAL A 603 -45.38 18.72 28.08
N PHE A 604 -46.72 18.80 28.13
CA PHE A 604 -47.46 19.71 28.99
C PHE A 604 -48.00 19.01 30.23
N HIS A 605 -48.17 19.80 31.30
CA HIS A 605 -48.75 19.35 32.56
C HIS A 605 -49.98 20.19 32.88
N ALA A 606 -51.07 19.57 33.31
CA ALA A 606 -52.20 20.30 33.84
C ALA A 606 -51.77 21.06 35.10
N ASP A 607 -52.07 22.35 35.16
CA ASP A 607 -51.63 23.24 36.23
C ASP A 607 -52.74 24.24 36.63
N LEU A 608 -52.55 24.91 37.76
CA LEU A 608 -53.44 25.92 38.30
C LEU A 608 -52.66 27.20 38.61
N LEU A 609 -53.05 28.31 37.98
CA LEU A 609 -52.57 29.63 38.35
C LEU A 609 -53.21 30.06 39.68
N MET A 610 -52.49 29.82 40.77
CA MET A 610 -52.94 30.16 42.11
C MET A 610 -52.88 31.68 42.36
N PRO A 611 -53.78 32.25 43.19
CA PRO A 611 -53.76 33.67 43.55
C PRO A 611 -52.42 34.16 44.12
N ALA A 612 -51.67 33.27 44.79
CA ALA A 612 -50.35 33.58 45.32
C ALA A 612 -49.32 33.96 44.25
N ALA A 613 -49.50 33.52 43.00
CA ALA A 613 -48.62 33.90 41.89
C ALA A 613 -48.82 35.35 41.46
N TYR A 614 -50.05 35.88 41.58
CA TYR A 614 -50.41 37.25 41.19
C TYR A 614 -51.27 37.91 42.28
N PRO A 615 -50.67 38.31 43.40
CA PRO A 615 -51.41 38.96 44.47
C PRO A 615 -52.05 40.27 43.99
N ASP A 616 -53.14 40.68 44.62
CA ASP A 616 -53.91 41.90 44.28
C ASP A 616 -54.53 41.94 42.87
N CYS A 617 -54.56 40.82 42.13
CA CYS A 617 -55.13 40.76 40.77
C CYS A 617 -56.55 40.17 40.70
N GLY A 618 -57.19 39.90 41.85
CA GLY A 618 -58.59 39.43 41.90
C GLY A 618 -58.82 37.99 41.40
N LEU A 619 -57.79 37.14 41.46
CA LEU A 619 -57.89 35.73 41.07
C LEU A 619 -58.78 34.91 42.03
N ALA A 620 -59.53 33.95 41.48
CA ALA A 620 -60.37 33.04 42.27
C ALA A 620 -59.53 32.16 43.21
N GLU A 621 -60.02 31.89 44.43
CA GLU A 621 -59.31 31.09 45.44
C GLU A 621 -58.92 29.68 44.96
N GLY A 622 -59.74 29.09 44.07
CA GLY A 622 -59.48 27.78 43.46
C GLY A 622 -58.41 27.78 42.35
N GLY A 623 -57.85 28.94 42.01
CA GLY A 623 -56.93 29.12 40.90
C GLY A 623 -57.61 29.10 39.52
N ILE A 624 -56.84 29.41 38.48
CA ILE A 624 -57.29 29.35 37.08
C ILE A 624 -56.64 28.15 36.40
N ALA A 625 -57.46 27.27 35.82
CA ALA A 625 -56.98 26.10 35.08
C ALA A 625 -56.12 26.51 33.89
N THR A 626 -54.93 25.93 33.79
CA THR A 626 -54.00 26.12 32.68
C THR A 626 -53.17 24.86 32.44
N VAL A 627 -52.22 24.95 31.51
CA VAL A 627 -51.13 23.98 31.36
C VAL A 627 -49.79 24.66 31.55
N SER A 628 -48.83 23.89 32.01
CA SER A 628 -47.45 24.31 32.19
C SER A 628 -46.50 23.42 31.41
N ILE A 629 -45.44 24.04 30.90
CA ILE A 629 -44.36 23.40 30.17
C ILE A 629 -43.05 23.59 30.95
N PRO A 630 -42.14 22.60 31.00
CA PRO A 630 -40.88 22.79 31.68
C PRO A 630 -39.94 23.64 30.81
N ALA A 631 -39.38 24.68 31.42
CA ALA A 631 -38.14 25.27 30.97
C ALA A 631 -37.00 24.29 31.27
N ILE A 632 -36.20 23.99 30.26
CA ILE A 632 -35.12 23.00 30.31
C ILE A 632 -33.79 23.64 29.97
N LEU A 633 -32.72 23.08 30.54
CA LEU A 633 -31.37 23.23 30.02
C LEU A 633 -31.14 22.13 28.99
N ALA A 634 -30.67 22.50 27.81
CA ALA A 634 -30.36 21.60 26.71
C ALA A 634 -28.90 21.72 26.26
N ALA A 635 -28.40 20.64 25.67
CA ALA A 635 -27.10 20.56 25.03
C ALA A 635 -27.24 19.79 23.71
N ARG A 636 -26.26 19.87 22.80
CA ARG A 636 -26.21 18.97 21.63
C ARG A 636 -26.04 17.53 22.10
N ALA A 637 -26.53 16.57 21.31
CA ALA A 637 -26.37 15.14 21.61
C ALA A 637 -24.90 14.70 21.77
N GLU A 638 -23.98 15.39 21.09
CA GLU A 638 -22.53 15.13 21.12
C GLU A 638 -21.79 15.93 22.20
N ALA A 639 -22.49 16.64 23.08
CA ALA A 639 -21.85 17.42 24.13
C ALA A 639 -20.98 16.51 25.03
N PRO A 640 -19.79 16.95 25.47
CA PRO A 640 -18.96 16.16 26.35
C PRO A 640 -19.71 15.77 27.63
N GLU A 641 -19.70 14.49 28.00
CA GLU A 641 -20.34 14.01 29.22
C GLU A 641 -19.79 14.72 30.45
N ILE A 642 -18.49 15.03 30.46
CA ILE A 642 -17.84 15.76 31.54
C ILE A 642 -18.42 17.17 31.73
N LEU A 643 -18.84 17.84 30.65
CA LEU A 643 -19.51 19.14 30.74
C LEU A 643 -20.86 18.99 31.41
N VAL A 644 -21.68 18.05 30.92
CA VAL A 644 -23.04 17.80 31.43
C VAL A 644 -23.00 17.37 32.91
N GLN A 645 -22.10 16.46 33.29
CA GLN A 645 -21.94 16.04 34.68
C GLN A 645 -21.51 17.19 35.59
N THR A 646 -20.55 17.99 35.15
CA THR A 646 -20.08 19.17 35.89
C THR A 646 -21.23 20.15 36.14
N VAL A 647 -21.97 20.49 35.09
CA VAL A 647 -23.12 21.41 35.16
C VAL A 647 -24.18 20.90 36.13
N LEU A 648 -24.57 19.62 36.03
CA LEU A 648 -25.59 19.03 36.89
C LEU A 648 -25.18 18.99 38.36
N ARG A 649 -23.94 18.63 38.66
CA ARG A 649 -23.42 18.61 40.03
C ARG A 649 -23.44 19.99 40.68
N GLN A 650 -23.12 21.05 39.94
CA GLN A 650 -23.16 22.40 40.49
C GLN A 650 -24.59 22.94 40.58
N LEU A 651 -25.42 22.72 39.56
CA LEU A 651 -26.81 23.20 39.56
C LEU A 651 -27.66 22.59 40.67
N PHE A 652 -27.50 21.29 40.91
CA PHE A 652 -28.27 20.53 41.89
C PHE A 652 -27.49 20.26 43.19
N ALA A 653 -26.44 21.03 43.46
CA ALA A 653 -25.78 21.02 44.76
C ALA A 653 -26.78 21.39 45.87
N PRO A 654 -26.62 20.88 47.11
CA PRO A 654 -27.50 21.20 48.22
C PRO A 654 -27.64 22.73 48.39
N GLU A 655 -28.87 23.21 48.57
CA GLU A 655 -29.26 24.64 48.67
C GLU A 655 -29.14 25.50 47.39
N GLN A 656 -28.32 25.09 46.42
CA GLN A 656 -28.12 25.86 45.17
C GLN A 656 -29.37 25.88 44.28
N ALA A 657 -30.06 24.75 44.13
CA ALA A 657 -31.28 24.69 43.32
C ALA A 657 -32.38 25.64 43.86
N ALA A 658 -32.49 25.74 45.18
CA ALA A 658 -33.45 26.63 45.83
C ALA A 658 -33.09 28.11 45.64
N SER A 659 -31.79 28.47 45.73
CA SER A 659 -31.33 29.85 45.56
C SER A 659 -31.52 30.36 44.12
N LEU A 660 -31.39 29.47 43.13
CA LEU A 660 -31.67 29.76 41.72
C LEU A 660 -33.16 29.73 41.36
N GLY A 661 -34.02 29.27 42.28
CA GLY A 661 -35.44 29.11 42.04
C GLY A 661 -35.76 28.08 40.95
N ILE A 662 -34.95 27.01 40.86
CA ILE A 662 -35.14 25.85 39.99
C ILE A 662 -35.69 24.65 40.78
N LEU A 663 -36.10 23.60 40.06
CA LEU A 663 -36.61 22.34 40.63
C LEU A 663 -35.52 21.65 41.46
N SER A 664 -35.94 20.88 42.47
CA SER A 664 -35.04 19.95 43.16
C SER A 664 -34.66 18.80 42.23
N ALA A 665 -33.57 18.10 42.53
CA ALA A 665 -33.12 16.96 41.74
C ALA A 665 -34.19 15.85 41.66
N GLU A 666 -34.94 15.62 42.73
CA GLU A 666 -36.03 14.64 42.76
C GLU A 666 -37.19 15.05 41.85
N ARG A 667 -37.56 16.34 41.85
CA ARG A 667 -38.63 16.86 40.99
C ARG A 667 -38.22 16.90 39.52
N ALA A 668 -36.96 17.21 39.24
CA ALA A 668 -36.40 17.16 37.90
C ALA A 668 -36.32 15.71 37.38
N ALA A 669 -35.95 14.75 38.24
CA ALA A 669 -35.92 13.33 37.89
C ALA A 669 -37.31 12.74 37.66
N ALA A 670 -38.37 13.24 38.29
CA ALA A 670 -39.72 12.71 38.12
C ALA A 670 -40.24 12.79 36.65
N TRP A 671 -39.62 13.61 35.81
CA TRP A 671 -39.97 13.75 34.41
C TRP A 671 -39.62 12.52 33.58
N THR A 672 -40.59 12.04 32.82
CA THR A 672 -40.43 10.92 31.87
C THR A 672 -40.68 11.40 30.44
N GLY A 673 -40.18 10.67 29.44
CA GLY A 673 -40.42 11.00 28.03
C GLY A 673 -39.57 12.13 27.44
N LEU A 674 -38.62 12.71 28.18
CA LEU A 674 -37.67 13.69 27.65
C LEU A 674 -36.51 13.01 26.90
N ALA A 675 -35.99 13.67 25.87
CA ALA A 675 -34.79 13.26 25.14
C ALA A 675 -33.52 13.53 25.96
N TRP A 676 -33.34 12.82 27.08
CA TRP A 676 -32.25 13.02 28.03
C TRP A 676 -30.86 12.82 27.40
N HIS A 677 -29.93 13.71 27.71
CA HIS A 677 -28.51 13.47 27.47
C HIS A 677 -28.05 12.24 28.27
N PRO A 678 -27.20 11.33 27.74
CA PRO A 678 -26.77 10.11 28.44
C PRO A 678 -26.25 10.36 29.86
N ALA A 679 -25.35 11.32 30.01
CA ALA A 679 -24.81 11.72 31.31
C ALA A 679 -25.87 12.31 32.27
N ALA A 680 -26.88 13.00 31.75
CA ALA A 680 -27.97 13.53 32.57
C ALA A 680 -28.89 12.41 33.06
N ARG A 681 -29.21 11.46 32.18
CA ARG A 681 -29.96 10.26 32.55
C ARG A 681 -29.26 9.48 33.66
N ASP A 682 -27.95 9.32 33.58
CA ASP A 682 -27.17 8.63 34.61
C ASP A 682 -27.13 9.40 35.94
N PHE A 683 -27.02 10.73 35.88
CA PHE A 683 -27.10 11.60 37.07
C PHE A 683 -28.46 11.49 37.77
N PHE A 684 -29.57 11.64 37.03
CA PHE A 684 -30.92 11.60 37.60
C PHE A 684 -31.39 10.19 37.99
N ARG A 685 -30.74 9.14 37.49
CA ARG A 685 -31.02 7.74 37.89
C ARG A 685 -30.89 7.52 39.40
N ALA A 686 -29.98 8.22 40.06
CA ALA A 686 -29.81 8.16 41.51
C ALA A 686 -31.02 8.71 42.28
N TYR A 687 -31.86 9.52 41.64
CA TYR A 687 -33.03 10.17 42.23
C TYR A 687 -34.35 9.51 41.80
N HIS A 688 -34.33 8.65 40.76
CA HIS A 688 -35.43 7.77 40.41
C HIS A 688 -35.58 6.63 41.43
N GLY A 689 -36.40 6.84 42.46
CA GLY A 689 -36.73 5.82 43.46
C GLY A 689 -36.92 6.33 44.90
N SER A 690 -36.66 7.61 45.18
CA SER A 690 -36.91 8.21 46.50
C SER A 690 -38.37 8.64 46.72
N SER A 691 -39.21 8.60 45.68
CA SER A 691 -40.65 8.88 45.75
C SER A 691 -41.48 7.59 45.74
N SER A 692 -41.62 6.97 46.92
CA SER A 692 -42.79 6.16 47.28
C SER A 692 -43.01 6.25 48.79
N PRO A 693 -44.14 6.80 49.27
CA PRO A 693 -44.52 6.63 50.66
C PRO A 693 -45.09 5.23 50.85
N GLY A 694 -44.37 4.40 51.60
CA GLY A 694 -44.92 3.21 52.26
C GLY A 694 -44.99 1.93 51.42
N THR A 695 -43.99 1.05 51.57
CA THR A 695 -44.18 -0.34 52.01
C THR A 695 -42.81 -1.00 52.14
N ALA A 696 -42.42 -1.28 53.37
CA ALA A 696 -41.26 -2.11 53.66
C ALA A 696 -41.46 -3.51 53.08
N ARG A 697 -40.55 -3.95 52.22
CA ARG A 697 -40.29 -5.37 51.98
C ARG A 697 -38.79 -5.58 52.04
N GLU A 698 -38.37 -6.15 53.17
CA GLU A 698 -37.09 -6.82 53.35
C GLU A 698 -36.84 -7.76 52.16
N SER A 699 -35.66 -7.66 51.55
CA SER A 699 -35.12 -8.78 50.78
C SER A 699 -33.72 -9.09 51.28
N SER A 700 -33.70 -10.11 52.13
CA SER A 700 -32.56 -10.97 52.37
C SER A 700 -32.25 -11.75 51.09
N ARG A 701 -30.96 -11.78 50.70
CA ARG A 701 -30.24 -12.85 49.99
C ARG A 701 -28.87 -12.29 49.64
N GLY A 702 -27.77 -12.72 50.24
CA GLY A 702 -27.43 -14.12 50.51
C GLY A 702 -26.39 -14.53 49.48
N SER A 703 -25.13 -14.44 49.88
CA SER A 703 -23.96 -14.91 49.15
C SER A 703 -24.12 -16.37 48.70
N ALA A 704 -23.82 -16.65 47.44
CA ALA A 704 -23.47 -18.00 47.01
C ALA A 704 -22.37 -17.92 45.94
N ARG A 705 -21.15 -18.21 46.40
CA ARG A 705 -20.05 -18.74 45.60
C ARG A 705 -20.44 -20.11 45.00
N ARG A 706 -19.94 -20.37 43.79
CA ARG A 706 -19.54 -21.66 43.14
C ARG A 706 -19.59 -21.37 41.63
N GLU A 707 -18.67 -21.78 40.79
CA GLU A 707 -17.48 -22.65 40.85
C GLU A 707 -16.61 -22.28 39.65
#